data_AF-E3N192-F1
#
_entry.id   AF-E3N192-F1
#
_cell.length_a   1.000
_cell.length_b   1.000
_cell.length_c   1.000
_cell.angle_alpha   90.00
_cell.angle_beta   90.00
_cell.angle_gamma   90.00
#
_symmetry.space_group_name_H-M   'P 1'
#
loop_
_entity.id
_entity.type
_entity.pdbx_description
1 polymer ?
#
loop_
_entity_poly.entity_id
_entity_poly.type
_entity_poly.pdbx_seq_one_letter_code
_entity_poly.pdbx_strand_id
1 'polypeptide(L)'
;MKIKTWIILISAISAQSLPREKEPPEISSLDNGGWNYSTDASHRTSAAVAFRRRFNRDVNDANLETNVEYLRMVARITNGMSILAKSMHGALETEQFISEVLRFGDITPTQIDALDGAKLNEFLNNLKTLPTDLMPTAAASNDTVEKVEKVFDGLKKILDEIDGVGDIKEWKGGKEHFFREIERLGNDGVPLAPIYTINAVNAIWENQSPELLKNDSKSKPRDLRKIKDALGDLKTSSSNFDADTKFWSFANFTNAVDGISPVMKAAEGVEVYDKVYKTLKMDDKDENDYVEYLKLVVSKLKGPLARMDYVKVCGDRPFSWSFSAKNLFFSFQIVSELLTSRAEKVHQRKLRDTFGLANGALDLASLSTDVENPWIQKVIKTKSLKTSFSHFERISELFKNVEQTFKEDLEGFKKMLHFLDSISQILPEVDATKTDIHQAWNCKRTVADDIDVNSFTQFYQSLKTIDDKLSGLKNETQKLSTLLKIPGIAEMCDEVIAICNELKDDGSNLKDVLKEFREYPKMNNLTAHITELRKVTSYIISNKLDSYETETAHIVNNTKSLNDYQDRLGHYTAYFNCLQDQDKLKSVFKALDGLKEIRGWSQNTDFSKALSDGSDVMNGVIGVKGYLSELKKSVESLEQLDSPEAKMLKEFISAPTHSENIGKAVQALAAMSLALKNQAGIQKVVDNIPLISSHKAELTDDGDVANLDELMKSSSEIGQMLTSLSTFKKTVVPFVSSETFAAQSEIFENGKKVTGVTGDFSVMSETVGKLKKTVKGQDTSKLNDVEAGLNTMDSLNLDFASFKTDLDASKKSLSELDLFFASNFKASKVTLSPGNTPSGNQANPTTLGGQQVWTNIGVNEKKELKVDLLAGIAAGVLVFL
;
A
#
# COMPACT_ATOMS: atom_id res chain seq x y z
N MET A 1 9.03 -10.61 40.39
CA MET A 1 8.28 -11.81 40.84
C MET A 1 6.80 -11.73 40.46
N LYS A 2 6.47 -11.66 39.15
CA LYS A 2 5.11 -11.82 38.57
C LYS A 2 5.24 -12.04 37.05
N ILE A 3 5.73 -13.21 36.63
CA ILE A 3 5.66 -13.72 35.23
C ILE A 3 5.49 -15.26 35.21
N LYS A 4 5.91 -15.98 36.26
CA LYS A 4 5.79 -17.46 36.34
C LYS A 4 4.40 -18.01 36.66
N THR A 5 3.41 -17.19 37.00
CA THR A 5 2.05 -17.67 37.37
C THR A 5 1.11 -17.78 36.16
N TRP A 6 1.44 -17.19 35.01
CA TRP A 6 0.58 -17.23 33.80
C TRP A 6 0.82 -18.45 32.88
N ILE A 7 1.98 -19.10 32.99
CA ILE A 7 2.33 -20.27 32.14
C ILE A 7 1.72 -21.58 32.68
N ILE A 8 1.29 -21.62 33.95
CA ILE A 8 0.71 -22.82 34.58
C ILE A 8 -0.82 -22.90 34.39
N LEU A 9 -1.50 -21.78 34.12
CA LEU A 9 -2.97 -21.77 33.91
C LEU A 9 -3.40 -22.18 32.50
N ILE A 10 -2.56 -21.97 31.48
CA ILE A 10 -2.88 -22.31 30.08
C ILE A 10 -2.72 -23.82 29.83
N SER A 11 -1.87 -24.50 30.60
CA SER A 11 -1.64 -25.96 30.51
C SER A 11 -2.75 -26.80 31.17
N ALA A 12 -3.59 -26.19 32.01
CA ALA A 12 -4.65 -26.89 32.75
C ALA A 12 -6.02 -26.87 32.04
N ILE A 13 -6.21 -26.03 31.03
CA ILE A 13 -7.49 -25.89 30.31
C ILE A 13 -7.57 -26.82 29.08
N SER A 14 -6.44 -27.33 28.59
CA SER A 14 -6.38 -28.24 27.42
C SER A 14 -6.55 -29.73 27.75
N ALA A 15 -6.85 -30.08 29.00
CA ALA A 15 -6.96 -31.48 29.47
C ALA A 15 -8.39 -31.94 29.79
N GLN A 16 -9.43 -31.18 29.43
CA GLN A 16 -10.83 -31.57 29.63
C GLN A 16 -11.60 -31.61 28.29
N SER A 17 -11.35 -32.63 27.48
CA SER A 17 -12.32 -33.14 26.47
C SER A 17 -11.81 -34.43 25.82
N LEU A 18 -11.86 -35.54 26.56
CA LEU A 18 -11.76 -36.89 26.01
C LEU A 18 -12.95 -37.72 26.52
N PRO A 19 -13.83 -38.24 25.63
CA PRO A 19 -14.76 -39.31 25.98
C PRO A 19 -14.06 -40.67 25.97
N ARG A 20 -14.44 -41.49 26.97
CA ARG A 20 -14.01 -42.87 27.24
C ARG A 20 -14.30 -43.87 26.12
N GLU A 21 -13.34 -44.78 25.96
CA GLU A 21 -13.40 -46.24 25.69
C GLU A 21 -14.65 -46.86 25.02
N LYS A 22 -14.39 -47.61 23.94
CA LYS A 22 -14.86 -48.99 23.78
C LYS A 22 -13.75 -49.86 23.16
N GLU A 23 -13.43 -50.96 23.82
CA GLU A 23 -12.48 -52.00 23.42
C GLU A 23 -12.89 -52.75 22.14
N PRO A 24 -11.92 -53.38 21.44
CA PRO A 24 -12.13 -54.18 20.22
C PRO A 24 -12.36 -55.67 20.55
N PRO A 25 -12.96 -56.48 19.65
CA PRO A 25 -12.95 -57.93 19.79
C PRO A 25 -11.68 -58.58 19.23
N GLU A 26 -11.29 -59.68 19.89
CA GLU A 26 -10.10 -60.52 19.74
C GLU A 26 -10.02 -61.41 18.48
N ILE A 27 -8.77 -61.52 17.96
CA ILE A 27 -7.92 -62.70 17.65
C ILE A 27 -8.46 -63.92 16.85
N SER A 28 -7.71 -64.29 15.79
CA SER A 28 -7.27 -65.67 15.42
C SER A 28 -6.18 -65.60 14.32
N SER A 29 -4.88 -65.71 14.61
CA SER A 29 -4.01 -66.90 14.79
C SER A 29 -3.54 -67.63 13.50
N LEU A 30 -2.24 -67.99 13.52
CA LEU A 30 -1.46 -69.02 12.79
C LEU A 30 -0.49 -68.61 11.65
N ASP A 31 0.79 -68.46 12.05
CA ASP A 31 1.98 -69.27 11.66
C ASP A 31 2.27 -69.58 10.17
N ASN A 32 3.42 -69.15 9.62
CA ASN A 32 4.75 -69.78 9.76
C ASN A 32 5.77 -69.37 8.66
N GLY A 33 7.01 -69.04 9.09
CA GLY A 33 8.32 -69.17 8.40
C GLY A 33 8.64 -68.23 7.22
N GLY A 34 9.81 -67.59 7.07
CA GLY A 34 11.09 -67.56 7.78
C GLY A 34 12.18 -67.00 6.84
N TRP A 35 13.01 -66.07 7.34
CA TRP A 35 14.34 -65.60 6.89
C TRP A 35 14.50 -64.32 6.01
N ASN A 36 14.89 -63.26 6.72
CA ASN A 36 15.99 -62.28 6.49
C ASN A 36 16.05 -61.43 5.20
N TYR A 37 15.66 -60.16 5.35
CA TYR A 37 16.34 -59.02 4.72
C TYR A 37 16.57 -57.88 5.72
N SER A 38 17.72 -57.24 5.57
CA SER A 38 18.30 -56.18 6.40
C SER A 38 17.37 -54.98 6.61
N THR A 39 17.33 -54.51 7.86
CA THR A 39 16.69 -53.29 8.34
C THR A 39 17.33 -52.04 7.74
N ASP A 40 16.75 -51.45 6.69
CA ASP A 40 16.72 -49.98 6.48
C ASP A 40 15.76 -49.47 5.38
N ALA A 41 14.58 -50.07 5.22
CA ALA A 41 13.64 -49.69 4.13
C ALA A 41 12.16 -49.56 4.56
N SER A 42 11.88 -49.24 5.84
CA SER A 42 10.50 -49.24 6.36
C SER A 42 10.09 -47.97 7.14
N HIS A 43 10.61 -46.79 6.80
CA HIS A 43 10.09 -45.53 7.37
C HIS A 43 10.01 -44.38 6.37
N ARG A 44 9.40 -44.58 5.18
CA ARG A 44 8.91 -43.46 4.35
C ARG A 44 7.68 -43.79 3.50
N THR A 45 6.65 -44.50 4.01
CA THR A 45 5.42 -44.66 3.18
C THR A 45 4.08 -44.99 3.88
N SER A 46 3.91 -44.85 5.20
CA SER A 46 2.61 -45.26 5.81
C SER A 46 1.79 -44.19 6.56
N ALA A 47 2.25 -42.94 6.69
CA ALA A 47 1.42 -41.87 7.29
C ALA A 47 0.77 -40.93 6.25
N ALA A 48 1.46 -40.61 5.14
CA ALA A 48 0.96 -39.69 4.11
C ALA A 48 -0.16 -40.29 3.24
N VAL A 49 -0.25 -41.62 3.15
CA VAL A 49 -1.28 -42.33 2.37
C VAL A 49 -2.56 -42.53 3.19
N ALA A 50 -2.46 -42.68 4.52
CA ALA A 50 -3.61 -42.92 5.38
C ALA A 50 -4.41 -41.64 5.71
N PHE A 51 -3.78 -40.46 5.72
CA PHE A 51 -4.46 -39.18 6.00
C PHE A 51 -5.11 -38.51 4.77
N ARG A 52 -4.90 -39.03 3.55
CA ARG A 52 -5.59 -38.54 2.32
C ARG A 52 -7.07 -38.93 2.20
N ARG A 53 -7.64 -39.64 3.18
CA ARG A 53 -9.00 -40.22 3.08
C ARG A 53 -10.18 -39.37 3.57
N ARG A 54 -10.04 -38.05 3.78
CA ARG A 54 -11.19 -37.21 4.19
C ARG A 54 -11.30 -35.84 3.52
N PHE A 55 -11.03 -35.74 2.22
CA PHE A 55 -11.67 -34.74 1.37
C PHE A 55 -11.82 -35.36 -0.03
N ASN A 56 -13.05 -35.47 -0.53
CA ASN A 56 -13.31 -35.93 -1.91
C ASN A 56 -12.65 -34.95 -2.88
N ARG A 57 -11.41 -35.25 -3.33
CA ARG A 57 -10.83 -34.61 -4.51
C ARG A 57 -11.48 -35.22 -5.74
N ASP A 58 -11.90 -34.39 -6.69
CA ASP A 58 -12.42 -34.84 -7.98
C ASP A 58 -11.36 -35.72 -8.68
N VAL A 59 -11.77 -36.91 -9.13
CA VAL A 59 -10.87 -37.90 -9.74
C VAL A 59 -10.18 -37.34 -10.98
N ASN A 60 -10.85 -36.47 -11.74
CA ASN A 60 -10.28 -35.90 -12.96
C ASN A 60 -9.21 -34.84 -12.66
N ASP A 61 -9.30 -34.12 -11.53
CA ASP A 61 -8.25 -33.20 -11.10
C ASP A 61 -6.97 -33.99 -10.73
N ALA A 62 -7.13 -35.09 -9.99
CA ALA A 62 -6.02 -35.97 -9.65
C ALA A 62 -5.36 -36.59 -10.89
N ASN A 63 -6.16 -36.96 -11.90
CA ASN A 63 -5.64 -37.46 -13.18
C ASN A 63 -4.84 -36.38 -13.93
N LEU A 64 -5.36 -35.16 -14.03
CA LEU A 64 -4.66 -34.05 -14.70
C LEU A 64 -3.35 -33.70 -14.00
N GLU A 65 -3.36 -33.57 -12.68
CA GLU A 65 -2.16 -33.32 -11.89
C GLU A 65 -1.08 -34.37 -12.15
N THR A 66 -1.48 -35.64 -12.17
CA THR A 66 -0.57 -36.77 -12.41
C THR A 66 0.00 -36.72 -13.83
N ASN A 67 -0.84 -36.51 -14.85
CA ASN A 67 -0.38 -36.39 -16.24
C ASN A 67 0.60 -35.22 -16.41
N VAL A 68 0.28 -34.06 -15.84
CA VAL A 68 1.16 -32.87 -15.88
C VAL A 68 2.49 -33.15 -15.18
N GLU A 69 2.51 -33.86 -14.05
CA GLU A 69 3.74 -34.21 -13.34
C GLU A 69 4.68 -35.07 -14.20
N TYR A 70 4.15 -36.11 -14.85
CA TYR A 70 4.95 -36.94 -15.77
C TYR A 70 5.39 -36.18 -17.02
N LEU A 71 4.54 -35.33 -17.60
CA LEU A 71 4.91 -34.51 -18.75
C LEU A 71 5.95 -33.44 -18.41
N ARG A 72 5.96 -32.93 -17.16
CA ARG A 72 7.04 -32.07 -16.66
C ARG A 72 8.39 -32.80 -16.66
N MET A 73 8.43 -34.08 -16.28
CA MET A 73 9.67 -34.87 -16.39
C MET A 73 10.16 -34.92 -17.85
N VAL A 74 9.26 -35.17 -18.80
CA VAL A 74 9.60 -35.19 -20.24
C VAL A 74 10.10 -33.82 -20.71
N ALA A 75 9.43 -32.74 -20.31
CA ALA A 75 9.84 -31.38 -20.66
C ALA A 75 11.24 -31.05 -20.11
N ARG A 76 11.51 -31.39 -18.83
CA ARG A 76 12.83 -31.21 -18.22
C ARG A 76 13.90 -32.01 -18.95
N ILE A 77 13.68 -33.30 -19.17
CA ILE A 77 14.63 -34.18 -19.88
C ILE A 77 14.95 -33.62 -21.27
N THR A 78 13.92 -33.23 -22.03
CA THR A 78 14.08 -32.66 -23.38
C THR A 78 14.88 -31.35 -23.32
N ASN A 79 14.64 -30.52 -22.31
CA ASN A 79 15.40 -29.29 -22.11
C ASN A 79 16.85 -29.56 -21.71
N GLY A 80 17.12 -30.56 -20.87
CA GLY A 80 18.48 -31.00 -20.53
C GLY A 80 19.25 -31.47 -21.77
N MET A 81 18.59 -32.22 -22.65
CA MET A 81 19.16 -32.61 -23.95
C MET A 81 19.43 -31.40 -24.84
N SER A 82 18.51 -30.44 -24.91
CA SER A 82 18.68 -29.18 -25.66
C SER A 82 19.86 -28.35 -25.16
N ILE A 83 20.02 -28.21 -23.83
CA ILE A 83 21.13 -27.47 -23.22
C ILE A 83 22.47 -28.14 -23.57
N LEU A 84 22.57 -29.46 -23.42
CA LEU A 84 23.77 -30.20 -23.80
C LEU A 84 24.08 -30.05 -25.30
N ALA A 85 23.09 -30.25 -26.16
CA ALA A 85 23.27 -30.12 -27.61
C ALA A 85 23.73 -28.72 -28.01
N LYS A 86 23.09 -27.66 -27.48
CA LYS A 86 23.48 -26.26 -27.74
C LYS A 86 24.89 -25.97 -27.24
N SER A 87 25.22 -26.40 -26.02
CA SER A 87 26.56 -26.18 -25.45
C SER A 87 27.64 -26.87 -26.30
N MET A 88 27.47 -28.15 -26.64
CA MET A 88 28.45 -28.88 -27.46
C MET A 88 28.62 -28.34 -28.90
N HIS A 89 27.69 -27.50 -29.38
CA HIS A 89 27.78 -26.78 -30.66
C HIS A 89 28.25 -25.33 -30.51
N GLY A 90 28.57 -24.87 -29.28
CA GLY A 90 28.93 -23.48 -29.01
C GLY A 90 27.79 -22.48 -29.26
N ALA A 91 26.54 -22.95 -29.19
CA ALA A 91 25.33 -22.17 -29.48
C ALA A 91 24.54 -21.76 -28.22
N LEU A 92 24.99 -22.17 -27.03
CA LEU A 92 24.39 -21.78 -25.76
C LEU A 92 25.01 -20.46 -25.27
N GLU A 93 24.20 -19.42 -25.10
CA GLU A 93 24.65 -18.15 -24.52
C GLU A 93 24.71 -18.29 -22.99
N THR A 94 25.88 -18.60 -22.43
CA THR A 94 26.07 -18.92 -21.01
C THR A 94 25.52 -17.87 -20.05
N GLU A 95 25.77 -16.57 -20.30
CA GLU A 95 25.26 -15.49 -19.45
C GLU A 95 23.72 -15.47 -19.44
N GLN A 96 23.10 -15.57 -20.61
CA GLN A 96 21.65 -15.60 -20.77
C GLN A 96 21.04 -16.81 -20.08
N PHE A 97 21.63 -18.00 -20.26
CA PHE A 97 21.16 -19.23 -19.63
C PHE A 97 21.18 -19.12 -18.09
N ILE A 98 22.28 -18.63 -17.51
CA ILE A 98 22.40 -18.45 -16.07
C ILE A 98 21.37 -17.43 -15.56
N SER A 99 21.22 -16.29 -16.25
CA SER A 99 20.22 -15.27 -15.91
C SER A 99 18.79 -15.81 -15.98
N GLU A 100 18.47 -16.64 -16.98
CA GLU A 100 17.15 -17.23 -17.14
C GLU A 100 16.83 -18.21 -15.99
N VAL A 101 17.77 -19.10 -15.64
CA VAL A 101 17.60 -20.08 -14.54
C VAL A 101 17.47 -19.38 -13.18
N LEU A 102 18.25 -18.32 -12.95
CA LEU A 102 18.25 -17.54 -11.70
C LEU A 102 17.23 -16.39 -11.67
N ARG A 103 16.45 -16.21 -12.74
CA ARG A 103 15.40 -15.18 -12.85
C ARG A 103 15.94 -13.76 -12.70
N PHE A 104 17.09 -13.48 -13.30
CA PHE A 104 17.73 -12.16 -13.28
C PHE A 104 17.19 -11.19 -14.34
N GLY A 105 16.26 -11.63 -15.19
CA GLY A 105 15.77 -10.83 -16.30
C GLY A 105 16.89 -10.53 -17.29
N ASP A 106 17.02 -9.26 -17.67
CA ASP A 106 18.06 -8.80 -18.60
C ASP A 106 19.43 -8.58 -17.90
N ILE A 107 19.52 -8.73 -16.56
CA ILE A 107 20.77 -8.61 -15.82
C ILE A 107 21.62 -9.87 -15.98
N THR A 108 22.87 -9.70 -16.41
CA THR A 108 23.86 -10.78 -16.62
C THR A 108 24.73 -11.03 -15.39
N PRO A 109 25.25 -12.25 -15.19
CA PRO A 109 26.28 -12.55 -14.20
C PRO A 109 27.48 -11.58 -14.25
N THR A 110 27.93 -11.19 -15.44
CA THR A 110 29.03 -10.23 -15.61
C THR A 110 28.70 -8.84 -15.06
N GLN A 111 27.46 -8.37 -15.20
CA GLN A 111 27.04 -7.09 -14.59
C GLN A 111 27.06 -7.16 -13.05
N ILE A 112 26.67 -8.30 -12.47
CA ILE A 112 26.76 -8.52 -11.01
C ILE A 112 28.22 -8.61 -10.58
N ASP A 113 29.07 -9.29 -11.34
CA ASP A 113 30.50 -9.39 -11.07
C ASP A 113 31.21 -8.03 -11.11
N ALA A 114 30.71 -7.08 -11.92
CA ALA A 114 31.24 -5.72 -12.00
C ALA A 114 30.93 -4.84 -10.76
N LEU A 115 30.04 -5.26 -9.85
CA LEU A 115 29.66 -4.47 -8.67
C LEU A 115 30.84 -4.24 -7.71
N ASP A 116 31.12 -3.01 -7.30
CA ASP A 116 32.21 -2.75 -6.36
C ASP A 116 31.71 -2.80 -4.90
N GLY A 117 31.93 -3.93 -4.24
CA GLY A 117 31.52 -4.12 -2.85
C GLY A 117 32.24 -3.22 -1.85
N ALA A 118 33.47 -2.79 -2.15
CA ALA A 118 34.21 -1.89 -1.27
C ALA A 118 33.59 -0.48 -1.33
N LYS A 119 33.33 0.03 -2.54
CA LYS A 119 32.65 1.33 -2.71
C LYS A 119 31.25 1.34 -2.11
N LEU A 120 30.54 0.22 -2.21
CA LEU A 120 29.21 0.10 -1.63
C LEU A 120 29.23 0.11 -0.10
N ASN A 121 30.13 -0.66 0.51
CA ASN A 121 30.31 -0.64 1.96
C ASN A 121 30.71 0.76 2.45
N GLU A 122 31.59 1.44 1.73
CA GLU A 122 31.95 2.82 2.04
C GLU A 122 30.74 3.76 1.95
N PHE A 123 29.90 3.61 0.92
CA PHE A 123 28.66 4.36 0.78
C PHE A 123 27.66 4.08 1.92
N LEU A 124 27.39 2.81 2.24
CA LEU A 124 26.48 2.42 3.31
C LEU A 124 26.96 2.96 4.66
N ASN A 125 28.27 2.93 4.90
CA ASN A 125 28.87 3.53 6.09
C ASN A 125 28.69 5.05 6.12
N ASN A 126 28.92 5.75 5.01
CA ASN A 126 28.69 7.19 4.92
C ASN A 126 27.23 7.55 5.18
N LEU A 127 26.27 6.78 4.64
CA LEU A 127 24.85 7.00 4.89
C LEU A 127 24.50 6.73 6.36
N LYS A 128 25.08 5.67 6.96
CA LYS A 128 24.90 5.34 8.38
C LYS A 128 25.37 6.45 9.31
N THR A 129 26.53 7.04 9.02
CA THR A 129 27.13 8.09 9.87
C THR A 129 26.65 9.49 9.52
N LEU A 130 25.96 9.67 8.38
CA LEU A 130 25.51 10.99 7.93
C LEU A 130 24.73 11.77 9.01
N PRO A 131 23.72 11.21 9.70
CA PRO A 131 22.97 11.96 10.70
C PRO A 131 23.85 12.54 11.82
N THR A 132 24.86 11.78 12.25
CA THR A 132 25.82 12.21 13.27
C THR A 132 26.87 13.16 12.71
N ASP A 133 27.31 12.98 11.46
CA ASP A 133 28.29 13.84 10.79
C ASP A 133 27.75 15.25 10.50
N LEU A 134 26.43 15.42 10.44
CA LEU A 134 25.78 16.71 10.28
C LEU A 134 25.60 17.46 11.61
N MET A 135 25.87 16.82 12.75
CA MET A 135 25.88 17.51 14.04
C MET A 135 27.03 18.53 14.09
N PRO A 136 26.84 19.69 14.72
CA PRO A 136 27.97 20.57 15.05
C PRO A 136 28.89 19.88 16.06
N THR A 137 30.18 19.73 15.72
CA THR A 137 31.12 18.89 16.50
C THR A 137 32.01 19.67 17.47
N ALA A 138 32.19 20.98 17.29
CA ALA A 138 32.93 21.84 18.22
C ALA A 138 31.95 22.60 19.13
N ALA A 139 32.24 22.69 20.43
CA ALA A 139 31.35 23.38 21.39
C ALA A 139 31.00 24.82 20.97
N ALA A 140 31.98 25.59 20.51
CA ALA A 140 31.76 26.94 19.99
C ALA A 140 30.92 26.97 18.70
N SER A 141 31.01 25.93 17.86
CA SER A 141 30.18 25.79 16.66
C SER A 141 28.76 25.33 16.99
N ASN A 142 28.60 24.50 18.03
CA ASN A 142 27.29 24.04 18.52
C ASN A 142 26.48 25.21 19.09
N ASP A 143 27.10 26.04 19.93
CA ASP A 143 26.43 27.22 20.50
C ASP A 143 25.99 28.21 19.41
N THR A 144 26.84 28.43 18.39
CA THR A 144 26.49 29.30 17.25
C THR A 144 25.40 28.69 16.38
N VAL A 145 25.48 27.41 16.05
CA VAL A 145 24.47 26.70 15.25
C VAL A 145 23.11 26.71 15.95
N GLU A 146 23.09 26.38 17.24
CA GLU A 146 21.86 26.42 18.04
C GLU A 146 21.29 27.84 18.12
N LYS A 147 22.14 28.85 18.31
CA LYS A 147 21.72 30.25 18.33
C LYS A 147 21.09 30.68 17.01
N VAL A 148 21.76 30.43 15.88
CA VAL A 148 21.26 30.82 14.55
C VAL A 148 19.97 30.07 14.22
N GLU A 149 19.89 28.76 14.46
CA GLU A 149 18.67 28.00 14.22
C GLU A 149 17.49 28.48 15.09
N LYS A 150 17.76 28.88 16.35
CA LYS A 150 16.73 29.49 17.21
C LYS A 150 16.26 30.86 16.71
N VAL A 151 17.14 31.65 16.06
CA VAL A 151 16.74 32.89 15.38
C VAL A 151 15.73 32.56 14.29
N PHE A 152 16.04 31.62 13.41
CA PHE A 152 15.13 31.21 12.34
C PHE A 152 13.83 30.58 12.86
N ASP A 153 13.87 29.77 13.92
CA ASP A 153 12.65 29.25 14.57
C ASP A 153 11.79 30.39 15.14
N GLY A 154 12.41 31.45 15.68
CA GLY A 154 11.72 32.65 16.14
C GLY A 154 11.10 33.46 15.00
N LEU A 155 11.86 33.66 13.91
CA LEU A 155 11.37 34.36 12.71
C LEU A 155 10.22 33.61 12.04
N LYS A 156 10.30 32.28 11.96
CA LYS A 156 9.24 31.42 11.43
C LYS A 156 7.95 31.61 12.22
N LYS A 157 8.02 31.55 13.56
CA LYS A 157 6.86 31.80 14.44
C LYS A 157 6.25 33.18 14.24
N ILE A 158 7.07 34.23 14.08
CA ILE A 158 6.55 35.58 13.83
C ILE A 158 5.82 35.60 12.48
N LEU A 159 6.47 35.12 11.42
CA LEU A 159 5.93 35.12 10.06
C LEU A 159 4.62 34.33 9.94
N ASP A 160 4.51 33.20 10.65
CA ASP A 160 3.29 32.38 10.68
C ASP A 160 2.11 33.16 11.29
N GLU A 161 2.33 33.98 12.32
CA GLU A 161 1.26 34.79 12.95
C GLU A 161 0.89 36.04 12.14
N ILE A 162 1.88 36.72 11.55
CA ILE A 162 1.65 37.98 10.82
C ILE A 162 1.25 37.78 9.36
N ASP A 163 1.13 36.55 8.88
CA ASP A 163 0.80 36.25 7.49
C ASP A 163 -0.52 36.90 7.07
N GLY A 164 -0.45 37.67 5.98
CA GLY A 164 -1.57 38.44 5.42
C GLY A 164 -1.99 39.69 6.22
N VAL A 165 -1.26 40.10 7.26
CA VAL A 165 -1.56 41.34 8.02
C VAL A 165 -1.14 42.59 7.24
N GLY A 166 0.04 42.59 6.61
CA GLY A 166 0.61 43.75 5.93
C GLY A 166 0.86 44.94 6.87
N ASP A 167 0.83 46.16 6.32
CA ASP A 167 0.96 47.36 7.14
C ASP A 167 -0.33 47.62 7.93
N ILE A 168 -0.32 47.30 9.23
CA ILE A 168 -1.50 47.51 10.08
C ILE A 168 -1.94 48.98 10.14
N LYS A 169 -1.06 49.97 9.88
CA LYS A 169 -1.46 51.40 9.79
C LYS A 169 -2.30 51.70 8.56
N GLU A 170 -2.18 50.89 7.51
CA GLU A 170 -2.95 51.01 6.28
C GLU A 170 -4.29 50.26 6.31
N TRP A 171 -4.59 49.56 7.42
CA TRP A 171 -5.94 49.02 7.68
C TRP A 171 -6.94 50.13 8.05
N LYS A 172 -7.25 50.99 7.07
CA LYS A 172 -8.19 52.13 7.19
C LYS A 172 -9.57 51.77 6.65
N GLY A 173 -9.65 51.31 5.40
CA GLY A 173 -10.94 50.99 4.75
C GLY A 173 -11.70 49.83 5.40
N GLY A 174 -10.98 48.77 5.82
CA GLY A 174 -11.57 47.65 6.56
C GLY A 174 -12.11 48.08 7.93
N LYS A 175 -11.42 49.00 8.61
CA LYS A 175 -11.82 49.56 9.90
C LYS A 175 -13.08 50.43 9.78
N GLU A 176 -13.15 51.29 8.77
CA GLU A 176 -14.35 52.10 8.49
C GLU A 176 -15.57 51.23 8.19
N HIS A 177 -15.37 50.17 7.40
CA HIS A 177 -16.42 49.20 7.13
C HIS A 177 -16.87 48.47 8.41
N PHE A 178 -15.92 48.05 9.25
CA PHE A 178 -16.21 47.42 10.54
C PHE A 178 -17.08 48.32 11.43
N PHE A 179 -16.70 49.58 11.65
CA PHE A 179 -17.49 50.49 12.47
C PHE A 179 -18.89 50.74 11.90
N ARG A 180 -19.01 50.86 10.57
CA ARG A 180 -20.32 51.00 9.90
C ARG A 180 -21.23 49.80 10.14
N GLU A 181 -20.69 48.59 10.08
CA GLU A 181 -21.46 47.38 10.34
C GLU A 181 -21.88 47.24 11.82
N ILE A 182 -21.02 47.66 12.75
CA ILE A 182 -21.36 47.71 14.19
C ILE A 182 -22.43 48.78 14.46
N GLU A 183 -22.30 49.95 13.86
CA GLU A 183 -23.30 51.03 13.96
C GLU A 183 -24.64 50.61 13.36
N ARG A 184 -24.62 49.92 12.19
CA ARG A 184 -25.82 49.34 11.57
C ARG A 184 -26.50 48.35 12.50
N LEU A 185 -25.74 47.47 13.17
CA LEU A 185 -26.31 46.55 14.16
C LEU A 185 -26.96 47.29 15.33
N GLY A 186 -26.35 48.39 15.80
CA GLY A 186 -26.90 49.20 16.88
C GLY A 186 -28.19 49.92 16.50
N ASN A 187 -28.24 50.50 15.30
CA ASN A 187 -29.37 51.30 14.82
C ASN A 187 -30.54 50.45 14.32
N ASP A 188 -30.24 49.42 13.52
CA ASP A 188 -31.26 48.62 12.83
C ASP A 188 -31.64 47.35 13.60
N GLY A 189 -30.79 46.94 14.55
CA GLY A 189 -30.95 45.67 15.27
C GLY A 189 -30.92 44.47 14.32
N VAL A 190 -31.57 43.39 14.75
CA VAL A 190 -31.75 42.18 13.93
C VAL A 190 -33.17 42.13 13.35
N PRO A 191 -33.37 41.65 12.11
CA PRO A 191 -34.70 41.52 11.50
C PRO A 191 -35.53 40.41 12.16
N LEU A 192 -36.61 40.79 12.87
CA LEU A 192 -37.44 39.87 13.66
C LEU A 192 -38.90 39.77 13.19
N ALA A 193 -39.22 40.29 12.00
CA ALA A 193 -40.58 40.28 11.45
C ALA A 193 -41.28 38.89 11.48
N PRO A 194 -40.62 37.76 11.14
CA PRO A 194 -41.24 36.45 11.25
C PRO A 194 -41.62 36.07 12.70
N ILE A 195 -40.80 36.47 13.68
CA ILE A 195 -41.00 36.16 15.10
C ILE A 195 -42.16 36.97 15.67
N TYR A 196 -42.28 38.24 15.27
CA TYR A 196 -43.43 39.06 15.62
C TYR A 196 -44.75 38.48 15.10
N THR A 197 -44.74 37.94 13.89
CA THR A 197 -45.92 37.30 13.28
C THR A 197 -46.36 36.09 14.10
N ILE A 198 -45.44 35.19 14.45
CA ILE A 198 -45.74 34.02 15.30
C ILE A 198 -46.21 34.46 16.69
N ASN A 199 -45.60 35.49 17.27
CA ASN A 199 -46.02 36.00 18.58
C ASN A 199 -47.44 36.59 18.55
N ALA A 200 -47.82 37.26 17.45
CA ALA A 200 -49.16 37.81 17.27
C ALA A 200 -50.24 36.71 17.18
N VAL A 201 -49.94 35.58 16.52
CA VAL A 201 -50.83 34.40 16.52
C VAL A 201 -51.14 33.98 17.96
N ASN A 202 -50.12 33.86 18.80
CA ASN A 202 -50.29 33.45 20.19
C ASN A 202 -51.18 34.44 20.97
N ALA A 203 -50.99 35.75 20.76
CA ALA A 203 -51.83 36.77 21.38
C ALA A 203 -53.29 36.69 20.95
N ILE A 204 -53.55 36.36 19.67
CA ILE A 204 -54.92 36.14 19.19
C ILE A 204 -55.52 34.88 19.81
N TRP A 205 -54.75 33.79 19.85
CA TRP A 205 -55.19 32.53 20.46
C TRP A 205 -55.57 32.70 21.93
N GLU A 206 -54.71 33.32 22.75
CA GLU A 206 -54.99 33.55 24.17
C GLU A 206 -56.19 34.46 24.41
N ASN A 207 -56.38 35.49 23.56
CA ASN A 207 -57.48 36.43 23.74
C ASN A 207 -58.83 35.83 23.33
N GLN A 208 -58.87 34.99 22.29
CA GLN A 208 -60.12 34.51 21.71
C GLN A 208 -60.51 33.09 22.18
N SER A 209 -59.54 32.17 22.30
CA SER A 209 -59.84 30.76 22.60
C SER A 209 -60.56 30.53 23.94
N PRO A 210 -60.28 31.24 25.06
CA PRO A 210 -60.94 30.94 26.33
C PRO A 210 -62.45 31.21 26.31
N GLU A 211 -62.91 32.22 25.56
CA GLU A 211 -64.33 32.52 25.42
C GLU A 211 -65.00 31.59 24.39
N LEU A 212 -64.29 31.22 23.32
CA LEU A 212 -64.78 30.25 22.32
C LEU A 212 -64.98 28.85 22.93
N LEU A 213 -64.17 28.50 23.93
CA LEU A 213 -64.22 27.19 24.59
C LEU A 213 -65.31 27.06 25.68
N LYS A 214 -66.04 28.13 26.03
CA LYS A 214 -67.13 28.08 27.03
C LYS A 214 -68.44 27.53 26.45
N ASN A 215 -69.21 26.83 27.29
CA ASN A 215 -70.53 26.32 26.93
C ASN A 215 -71.57 27.45 26.72
N ASP A 216 -71.45 28.56 27.44
CA ASP A 216 -72.30 29.75 27.37
C ASP A 216 -71.65 30.92 26.60
N SER A 217 -70.72 30.60 25.68
CA SER A 217 -69.91 31.55 24.91
C SER A 217 -70.73 32.72 24.33
N LYS A 218 -70.25 33.95 24.55
CA LYS A 218 -70.78 35.18 23.95
C LYS A 218 -70.02 35.60 22.69
N SER A 219 -69.17 34.72 22.15
CA SER A 219 -68.35 34.99 20.97
C SER A 219 -69.19 35.33 19.75
N LYS A 220 -68.62 36.19 18.89
CA LYS A 220 -69.21 36.62 17.62
C LYS A 220 -68.55 35.86 16.45
N PRO A 221 -69.19 35.81 15.27
CA PRO A 221 -68.58 35.23 14.05
C PRO A 221 -67.16 35.76 13.77
N ARG A 222 -66.88 37.02 14.10
CA ARG A 222 -65.56 37.66 13.95
C ARG A 222 -64.47 37.01 14.80
N ASP A 223 -64.80 36.50 15.98
CA ASP A 223 -63.81 35.96 16.92
C ASP A 223 -63.28 34.61 16.43
N LEU A 224 -64.15 33.79 15.83
CA LEU A 224 -63.78 32.55 15.16
C LEU A 224 -62.95 32.81 13.89
N ARG A 225 -63.31 33.83 13.09
CA ARG A 225 -62.52 34.24 11.92
C ARG A 225 -61.09 34.67 12.32
N LYS A 226 -60.92 35.39 13.44
CA LYS A 226 -59.58 35.74 13.94
C LYS A 226 -58.73 34.52 14.30
N ILE A 227 -59.32 33.49 14.91
CA ILE A 227 -58.61 32.23 15.19
C ILE A 227 -58.19 31.56 13.88
N LYS A 228 -59.10 31.47 12.92
CA LYS A 228 -58.81 30.93 11.59
C LYS A 228 -57.64 31.65 10.93
N ASP A 229 -57.69 32.98 10.89
CA ASP A 229 -56.65 33.80 10.26
C ASP A 229 -55.30 33.62 10.99
N ALA A 230 -55.31 33.63 12.33
CA ALA A 230 -54.10 33.40 13.13
C ALA A 230 -53.47 32.01 12.90
N LEU A 231 -54.27 30.96 12.80
CA LEU A 231 -53.76 29.62 12.48
C LEU A 231 -53.23 29.55 11.03
N GLY A 232 -53.85 30.27 10.10
CA GLY A 232 -53.36 30.43 8.72
C GLY A 232 -52.01 31.14 8.66
N ASP A 233 -51.86 32.22 9.43
CA ASP A 233 -50.59 32.97 9.57
C ASP A 233 -49.50 32.12 10.23
N LEU A 234 -49.86 31.29 11.22
CA LEU A 234 -48.93 30.34 11.85
C LEU A 234 -48.43 29.31 10.83
N LYS A 235 -49.33 28.75 10.03
CA LYS A 235 -48.96 27.76 9.00
C LYS A 235 -48.03 28.37 7.96
N THR A 236 -48.35 29.57 7.49
CA THR A 236 -47.53 30.32 6.53
C THR A 236 -46.16 30.68 7.11
N SER A 237 -46.14 31.14 8.37
CA SER A 237 -44.89 31.43 9.08
C SER A 237 -44.08 30.15 9.27
N SER A 238 -44.71 29.04 9.63
CA SER A 238 -44.05 27.74 9.82
C SER A 238 -43.44 27.18 8.54
N SER A 239 -44.09 27.34 7.38
CA SER A 239 -43.55 26.88 6.10
C SER A 239 -42.40 27.75 5.60
N ASN A 240 -42.41 29.04 5.95
CA ASN A 240 -41.42 30.02 5.49
C ASN A 240 -40.29 30.24 6.50
N PHE A 241 -40.39 29.69 7.72
CA PHE A 241 -39.38 29.83 8.75
C PHE A 241 -38.25 28.82 8.54
N ASP A 242 -37.07 29.32 8.23
CA ASP A 242 -35.85 28.54 8.18
C ASP A 242 -34.88 29.01 9.28
N ALA A 243 -34.49 28.10 10.17
CA ALA A 243 -33.52 28.39 11.22
C ALA A 243 -32.09 28.57 10.70
N ASP A 244 -31.80 28.04 9.51
CA ASP A 244 -30.49 28.20 8.86
C ASP A 244 -30.38 29.53 8.11
N THR A 245 -31.50 30.25 7.96
CA THR A 245 -31.48 31.63 7.49
C THR A 245 -30.72 32.49 8.51
N LYS A 246 -29.63 33.11 8.06
CA LYS A 246 -28.87 34.07 8.86
C LYS A 246 -29.76 35.27 9.17
N PHE A 247 -30.45 35.25 10.32
CA PHE A 247 -31.19 36.40 10.85
C PHE A 247 -30.30 37.64 10.90
N TRP A 248 -29.00 37.44 11.14
CA TRP A 248 -28.00 38.46 10.97
C TRP A 248 -26.73 37.88 10.36
N SER A 249 -26.10 38.67 9.50
CA SER A 249 -24.73 38.46 9.06
C SER A 249 -24.05 39.80 8.87
N PHE A 250 -22.78 39.86 9.19
CA PHE A 250 -21.93 40.95 8.75
C PHE A 250 -21.52 40.72 7.29
N ALA A 251 -21.34 41.80 6.53
CA ALA A 251 -21.04 41.69 5.11
C ALA A 251 -19.65 41.08 4.80
N ASN A 252 -18.63 41.37 5.63
CA ASN A 252 -17.23 41.06 5.33
C ASN A 252 -16.50 40.23 6.41
N PHE A 253 -17.20 39.86 7.49
CA PHE A 253 -16.61 39.10 8.59
C PHE A 253 -17.64 38.18 9.21
N THR A 254 -17.18 37.19 9.97
CA THR A 254 -18.03 36.13 10.52
C THR A 254 -18.72 36.54 11.83
N ASN A 255 -18.06 37.39 12.61
CA ASN A 255 -18.52 37.87 13.92
C ASN A 255 -17.82 39.19 14.28
N ALA A 256 -18.29 39.91 15.30
CA ALA A 256 -17.79 41.23 15.65
C ALA A 256 -16.29 41.22 16.00
N VAL A 257 -15.79 40.20 16.69
CA VAL A 257 -14.35 40.05 16.98
C VAL A 257 -13.53 39.84 15.69
N ASP A 258 -14.02 39.02 14.76
CA ASP A 258 -13.38 38.76 13.46
C ASP A 258 -13.30 40.01 12.59
N GLY A 259 -14.22 40.97 12.78
CA GLY A 259 -14.20 42.27 12.13
C GLY A 259 -12.95 43.11 12.41
N ILE A 260 -12.19 42.80 13.47
CA ILE A 260 -10.90 43.42 13.80
C ILE A 260 -9.72 42.43 13.67
N SER A 261 -9.88 41.32 12.95
CA SER A 261 -8.87 40.25 12.86
C SER A 261 -7.47 40.71 12.43
N PRO A 262 -7.27 41.71 11.53
CA PRO A 262 -5.92 42.19 11.23
C PRO A 262 -5.20 42.77 12.45
N VAL A 263 -5.93 43.45 13.35
CA VAL A 263 -5.39 44.01 14.60
C VAL A 263 -5.07 42.88 15.57
N MET A 264 -5.92 41.85 15.65
CA MET A 264 -5.68 40.69 16.52
C MET A 264 -4.44 39.90 16.09
N LYS A 265 -4.30 39.61 14.79
CA LYS A 265 -3.11 38.95 14.24
C LYS A 265 -1.84 39.78 14.44
N ALA A 266 -1.91 41.09 14.25
CA ALA A 266 -0.79 41.98 14.54
C ALA A 266 -0.40 41.92 16.03
N ALA A 267 -1.37 41.88 16.93
CA ALA A 267 -1.13 41.73 18.37
C ALA A 267 -0.50 40.38 18.73
N GLU A 268 -0.98 39.27 18.15
CA GLU A 268 -0.40 37.93 18.32
C GLU A 268 1.05 37.90 17.81
N GLY A 269 1.31 38.51 16.65
CA GLY A 269 2.66 38.67 16.11
C GLY A 269 3.59 39.46 17.03
N VAL A 270 3.10 40.54 17.67
CA VAL A 270 3.87 41.29 18.68
C VAL A 270 4.11 40.45 19.93
N GLU A 271 3.11 39.72 20.42
CA GLU A 271 3.27 38.85 21.58
C GLU A 271 4.33 37.77 21.33
N VAL A 272 4.33 37.16 20.14
CA VAL A 272 5.37 36.22 19.72
C VAL A 272 6.72 36.92 19.62
N TYR A 273 6.77 38.09 18.98
CA TYR A 273 7.99 38.88 18.87
C TYR A 273 8.62 39.17 20.23
N ASP A 274 7.84 39.63 21.21
CA ASP A 274 8.32 39.95 22.55
C ASP A 274 8.89 38.70 23.26
N LYS A 275 8.23 37.55 23.10
CA LYS A 275 8.70 36.26 23.63
C LYS A 275 10.04 35.84 23.02
N VAL A 276 10.24 36.06 21.72
CA VAL A 276 11.45 35.63 21.00
C VAL A 276 12.50 36.73 20.85
N TYR A 277 12.22 37.97 21.27
CA TYR A 277 13.04 39.17 21.00
C TYR A 277 14.52 38.99 21.32
N LYS A 278 14.82 38.42 22.51
CA LYS A 278 16.18 38.16 22.97
C LYS A 278 16.90 37.10 22.12
N THR A 279 16.13 36.13 21.61
CA THR A 279 16.61 35.02 20.78
C THR A 279 16.94 35.46 19.36
N LEU A 280 16.25 36.47 18.82
CA LEU A 280 16.46 37.01 17.47
C LEU A 280 17.78 37.78 17.28
N LYS A 281 18.68 37.77 18.27
CA LYS A 281 19.95 38.48 18.17
C LYS A 281 20.96 37.64 17.39
N MET A 282 21.30 38.12 16.20
CA MET A 282 22.33 37.57 15.32
C MET A 282 23.21 38.72 14.80
N ASP A 283 24.49 38.45 14.55
CA ASP A 283 25.44 39.39 13.92
C ASP A 283 26.23 38.72 12.78
N ASP A 284 27.06 39.51 12.08
CA ASP A 284 27.90 39.04 10.97
C ASP A 284 28.78 37.84 11.36
N LYS A 285 29.22 37.76 12.62
CA LYS A 285 30.07 36.67 13.07
C LYS A 285 29.26 35.37 13.16
N ASP A 286 28.06 35.44 13.75
CA ASP A 286 27.16 34.29 13.83
C ASP A 286 26.82 33.76 12.42
N GLU A 287 26.57 34.66 11.47
CA GLU A 287 26.33 34.31 10.07
C GLU A 287 27.51 33.57 9.46
N ASN A 288 28.70 34.16 9.50
CA ASN A 288 29.88 33.59 8.87
C ASN A 288 30.23 32.20 9.43
N ASP A 289 30.14 32.04 10.75
CA ASP A 289 30.36 30.77 11.44
C ASP A 289 29.32 29.72 10.99
N TYR A 290 28.06 30.10 10.82
CA TYR A 290 27.01 29.20 10.32
C TYR A 290 27.19 28.85 8.83
N VAL A 291 27.62 29.80 8.00
CA VAL A 291 27.93 29.55 6.58
C VAL A 291 29.07 28.55 6.43
N GLU A 292 30.12 28.64 7.26
CA GLU A 292 31.19 27.64 7.30
C GLU A 292 30.66 26.25 7.71
N TYR A 293 29.78 26.20 8.71
CA TYR A 293 29.07 24.97 9.06
C TYR A 293 28.27 24.41 7.87
N LEU A 294 27.49 25.24 7.17
CA LEU A 294 26.72 24.82 5.99
C LEU A 294 27.62 24.34 4.84
N LYS A 295 28.83 24.90 4.66
CA LYS A 295 29.80 24.40 3.68
C LYS A 295 30.22 22.96 4.01
N LEU A 296 30.47 22.67 5.28
CA LEU A 296 30.76 21.31 5.75
C LEU A 296 29.55 20.39 5.55
N VAL A 297 28.35 20.81 5.95
CA VAL A 297 27.10 20.04 5.77
C VAL A 297 26.87 19.70 4.31
N VAL A 298 26.97 20.68 3.40
CA VAL A 298 26.82 20.44 1.96
C VAL A 298 27.86 19.47 1.44
N SER A 299 29.12 19.56 1.89
CA SER A 299 30.15 18.59 1.49
C SER A 299 29.81 17.17 1.94
N LYS A 300 29.24 17.02 3.15
CA LYS A 300 28.81 15.74 3.72
C LYS A 300 27.59 15.17 3.01
N LEU A 301 26.57 15.99 2.72
CA LEU A 301 25.38 15.60 1.94
C LEU A 301 25.74 15.25 0.49
N LYS A 302 26.69 15.97 -0.12
CA LYS A 302 27.24 15.63 -1.45
C LYS A 302 28.00 14.31 -1.43
N GLY A 303 28.57 13.87 -0.30
CA GLY A 303 29.31 12.62 -0.20
C GLY A 303 28.54 11.39 -0.68
N PRO A 304 27.37 11.06 -0.09
CA PRO A 304 26.49 10.00 -0.57
C PRO A 304 26.04 10.20 -2.02
N LEU A 305 25.68 11.42 -2.43
CA LEU A 305 25.11 11.71 -3.75
C LEU A 305 26.13 11.73 -4.89
N ALA A 306 27.33 12.27 -4.69
CA ALA A 306 28.41 12.31 -5.69
C ALA A 306 28.93 10.90 -6.01
N ARG A 307 28.78 9.97 -5.06
CA ARG A 307 29.04 8.54 -5.32
C ARG A 307 27.94 7.91 -6.16
N MET A 308 26.74 8.50 -6.17
CA MET A 308 25.58 8.07 -6.95
C MET A 308 25.40 8.78 -8.30
N ASP A 309 26.21 9.75 -8.72
CA ASP A 309 26.08 10.48 -10.02
C ASP A 309 24.62 10.57 -10.53
N TYR A 310 23.82 11.30 -9.75
CA TYR A 310 22.38 11.43 -9.90
C TYR A 310 22.06 12.27 -11.16
N VAL A 311 21.80 11.62 -12.30
CA VAL A 311 21.10 12.24 -13.42
C VAL A 311 19.60 12.04 -13.19
N LYS A 312 18.88 13.15 -13.12
CA LYS A 312 17.42 13.21 -13.07
C LYS A 312 16.83 12.44 -14.26
N VAL A 313 16.40 11.19 -14.06
CA VAL A 313 15.61 10.43 -15.05
C VAL A 313 14.17 10.35 -14.55
N CYS A 314 13.39 11.34 -14.95
CA CYS A 314 11.94 11.23 -15.13
C CYS A 314 11.62 12.00 -16.41
N GLY A 315 11.36 11.27 -17.50
CA GLY A 315 10.96 11.82 -18.81
C GLY A 315 11.47 11.03 -20.03
N ASP A 316 10.77 9.93 -20.36
CA ASP A 316 10.53 9.35 -21.71
C ASP A 316 11.69 9.08 -22.72
N ARG A 317 12.34 7.89 -22.59
CA ARG A 317 13.07 7.06 -23.61
C ARG A 317 14.11 7.73 -24.56
N PRO A 318 14.87 6.97 -25.39
CA PRO A 318 16.24 6.55 -25.11
C PRO A 318 17.27 7.20 -26.06
N PHE A 319 18.41 7.69 -25.55
CA PHE A 319 19.55 8.02 -26.40
C PHE A 319 20.88 7.61 -25.77
N SER A 320 21.62 6.81 -26.53
CA SER A 320 22.94 6.23 -26.23
C SER A 320 23.97 7.30 -25.85
N TRP A 321 24.63 7.15 -24.70
CA TRP A 321 25.89 7.82 -24.40
C TRP A 321 26.93 6.83 -23.84
N SER A 322 28.00 6.70 -24.62
CA SER A 322 29.39 6.31 -24.33
C SER A 322 29.75 5.76 -22.93
N PHE A 323 30.18 4.50 -22.95
CA PHE A 323 31.07 3.82 -21.99
C PHE A 323 32.19 4.74 -21.45
N SER A 324 32.10 5.20 -20.19
CA SER A 324 33.23 5.46 -19.26
C SER A 324 32.85 6.32 -18.02
N ALA A 325 31.72 6.05 -17.36
CA ALA A 325 31.45 6.54 -16.00
C ALA A 325 30.82 5.40 -15.16
N LYS A 326 31.67 4.59 -14.53
CA LYS A 326 31.27 3.45 -13.68
C LYS A 326 30.84 3.96 -12.30
N ASN A 327 29.59 4.42 -12.16
CA ASN A 327 29.06 4.99 -10.92
C ASN A 327 28.19 4.01 -10.11
N LEU A 328 28.05 4.27 -8.81
CA LEU A 328 27.29 3.46 -7.84
C LEU A 328 25.78 3.41 -8.16
N PHE A 329 25.24 4.38 -8.90
CA PHE A 329 23.86 4.36 -9.42
C PHE A 329 23.56 3.11 -10.22
N PHE A 330 24.50 2.73 -11.10
CA PHE A 330 24.37 1.52 -11.90
C PHE A 330 24.27 0.28 -11.00
N SER A 331 24.97 0.26 -9.86
CA SER A 331 24.87 -0.82 -8.87
C SER A 331 23.48 -0.90 -8.23
N PHE A 332 22.91 0.23 -7.81
CA PHE A 332 21.56 0.26 -7.24
C PHE A 332 20.48 -0.08 -8.27
N GLN A 333 20.66 0.38 -9.50
CA GLN A 333 19.78 0.05 -10.62
C GLN A 333 19.82 -1.45 -10.93
N ILE A 334 21.02 -2.05 -11.04
CA ILE A 334 21.17 -3.49 -11.22
C ILE A 334 20.41 -4.25 -10.13
N VAL A 335 20.61 -3.89 -8.86
CA VAL A 335 19.95 -4.60 -7.76
C VAL A 335 18.43 -4.41 -7.77
N SER A 336 17.94 -3.21 -8.09
CA SER A 336 16.52 -2.94 -8.24
C SER A 336 15.88 -3.76 -9.37
N GLU A 337 16.50 -3.76 -10.56
CA GLU A 337 16.04 -4.51 -11.74
C GLU A 337 16.10 -6.02 -11.48
N LEU A 338 17.14 -6.48 -10.80
CA LEU A 338 17.32 -7.86 -10.39
C LEU A 338 16.21 -8.32 -9.43
N LEU A 339 15.92 -7.56 -8.39
CA LEU A 339 14.84 -7.87 -7.44
C LEU A 339 13.47 -7.82 -8.11
N THR A 340 13.26 -6.86 -9.01
CA THR A 340 12.01 -6.74 -9.78
C THR A 340 11.83 -7.94 -10.69
N SER A 341 12.88 -8.34 -11.44
CA SER A 341 12.86 -9.51 -12.32
C SER A 341 12.63 -10.81 -11.56
N ARG A 342 13.18 -10.94 -10.35
CA ARG A 342 12.95 -12.12 -9.50
C ARG A 342 11.53 -12.18 -8.95
N ALA A 343 10.90 -11.02 -8.74
CA ALA A 343 9.49 -10.92 -8.37
C ALA A 343 8.53 -11.17 -9.56
N GLU A 344 9.03 -11.17 -10.81
CA GLU A 344 8.21 -11.47 -11.98
C GLU A 344 7.65 -12.89 -11.94
N LYS A 345 6.38 -12.98 -12.33
CA LYS A 345 5.65 -14.24 -12.39
C LYS A 345 6.18 -15.10 -13.52
N VAL A 346 6.11 -16.42 -13.34
CA VAL A 346 6.66 -17.41 -14.27
C VAL A 346 6.30 -17.14 -15.74
N HIS A 347 5.09 -16.67 -16.01
CA HIS A 347 4.57 -16.45 -17.36
C HIS A 347 4.98 -15.13 -18.00
N GLN A 348 5.43 -14.16 -17.22
CA GLN A 348 5.96 -12.88 -17.71
C GLN A 348 7.44 -12.99 -18.10
N ARG A 349 8.09 -14.09 -17.68
CA ARG A 349 9.51 -14.33 -17.94
C ARG A 349 9.77 -14.55 -19.42
N LYS A 350 10.77 -13.83 -19.95
CA LYS A 350 11.29 -14.07 -21.30
C LYS A 350 12.21 -15.29 -21.27
N LEU A 351 11.72 -16.42 -21.77
CA LEU A 351 12.48 -17.66 -21.84
C LEU A 351 13.08 -17.85 -23.24
N ARG A 352 14.32 -18.33 -23.32
CA ARG A 352 15.03 -18.64 -24.56
C ARG A 352 15.55 -20.07 -24.59
N ASP A 353 16.10 -20.54 -23.46
CA ASP A 353 16.77 -21.84 -23.39
C ASP A 353 16.16 -22.79 -22.35
N THR A 354 15.24 -22.32 -21.51
CA THR A 354 14.74 -23.06 -20.33
C THR A 354 13.21 -23.29 -20.33
N PHE A 355 12.59 -23.40 -21.50
CA PHE A 355 11.14 -23.65 -21.65
C PHE A 355 10.61 -24.86 -20.85
N GLY A 356 11.43 -25.88 -20.60
CA GLY A 356 11.09 -27.04 -19.78
C GLY A 356 11.42 -26.92 -18.28
N LEU A 357 12.04 -25.82 -17.85
CA LEU A 357 12.51 -25.60 -16.47
C LEU A 357 11.76 -24.43 -15.81
N ALA A 358 10.43 -24.51 -15.72
CA ALA A 358 9.58 -23.44 -15.19
C ALA A 358 9.95 -23.00 -13.74
N ASN A 359 10.52 -23.91 -12.94
CA ASN A 359 11.03 -23.65 -11.58
C ASN A 359 12.55 -23.38 -11.53
N GLY A 360 13.18 -23.13 -12.68
CA GLY A 360 14.60 -22.81 -12.79
C GLY A 360 15.50 -23.91 -12.22
N ALA A 361 16.35 -23.54 -11.25
CA ALA A 361 17.37 -24.40 -10.67
C ALA A 361 16.83 -25.72 -10.08
N LEU A 362 15.61 -25.71 -9.51
CA LEU A 362 14.99 -26.90 -8.93
C LEU A 362 14.65 -27.95 -10.00
N ASP A 363 14.18 -27.50 -11.16
CA ASP A 363 13.89 -28.39 -12.28
C ASP A 363 15.19 -28.95 -12.86
N LEU A 364 16.25 -28.14 -12.96
CA LEU A 364 17.57 -28.60 -13.40
C LEU A 364 18.13 -29.70 -12.49
N ALA A 365 18.00 -29.53 -11.16
CA ALA A 365 18.45 -30.50 -10.17
C ALA A 365 17.71 -31.85 -10.27
N SER A 366 16.50 -31.86 -10.83
CA SER A 366 15.65 -33.05 -10.94
C SER A 366 15.98 -33.93 -12.16
N LEU A 367 16.81 -33.45 -13.10
CA LEU A 367 17.10 -34.16 -14.36
C LEU A 367 17.66 -35.57 -14.16
N SER A 368 18.66 -35.71 -13.29
CA SER A 368 19.33 -37.00 -13.01
C SER A 368 18.36 -38.02 -12.41
N THR A 369 17.41 -37.58 -11.58
CA THR A 369 16.39 -38.44 -10.98
C THR A 369 15.23 -38.74 -11.94
N ASP A 370 14.84 -37.78 -12.78
CA ASP A 370 13.74 -37.94 -13.73
C ASP A 370 14.05 -39.04 -14.75
N VAL A 371 15.31 -39.10 -15.23
CA VAL A 371 15.72 -40.17 -16.16
C VAL A 371 15.70 -41.55 -15.54
N GLU A 372 15.77 -41.68 -14.22
CA GLU A 372 15.67 -42.95 -13.50
C GLU A 372 14.23 -43.41 -13.25
N ASN A 373 13.25 -42.54 -13.54
CA ASN A 373 11.84 -42.90 -13.38
C ASN A 373 11.53 -44.19 -14.17
N PRO A 374 10.85 -45.19 -13.57
CA PRO A 374 10.61 -46.49 -14.22
C PRO A 374 9.89 -46.38 -15.57
N TRP A 375 8.97 -45.42 -15.73
CA TRP A 375 8.30 -45.18 -17.00
C TRP A 375 9.23 -44.54 -18.03
N ILE A 376 10.01 -43.52 -17.64
CA ILE A 376 11.00 -42.91 -18.53
C ILE A 376 12.00 -43.96 -19.03
N GLN A 377 12.54 -44.79 -18.14
CA GLN A 377 13.45 -45.90 -18.47
C GLN A 377 12.83 -46.89 -19.48
N LYS A 378 11.52 -47.16 -19.36
CA LYS A 378 10.78 -48.01 -20.30
C LYS A 378 10.71 -47.41 -21.71
N VAL A 379 10.59 -46.07 -21.81
CA VAL A 379 10.51 -45.35 -23.08
C VAL A 379 11.90 -45.15 -23.71
N ILE A 380 12.85 -44.59 -22.98
CA ILE A 380 14.19 -44.24 -23.53
C ILE A 380 15.10 -45.46 -23.73
N LYS A 381 14.81 -46.57 -23.03
CA LYS A 381 15.50 -47.87 -23.15
C LYS A 381 17.03 -47.80 -22.93
N THR A 382 17.51 -46.80 -22.17
CA THR A 382 18.91 -46.63 -21.78
C THR A 382 19.05 -46.09 -20.36
N LYS A 383 20.12 -46.52 -19.66
CA LYS A 383 20.55 -45.96 -18.37
C LYS A 383 21.65 -44.92 -18.51
N SER A 384 22.26 -44.80 -19.69
CA SER A 384 23.47 -44.01 -19.88
C SER A 384 23.21 -42.50 -19.91
N LEU A 385 21.97 -42.07 -20.15
CA LEU A 385 21.57 -40.66 -20.09
C LEU A 385 21.77 -40.05 -18.69
N LYS A 386 21.69 -40.88 -17.63
CA LYS A 386 22.03 -40.45 -16.27
C LYS A 386 23.45 -39.90 -16.17
N THR A 387 24.41 -40.54 -16.83
CA THR A 387 25.82 -40.10 -16.85
C THR A 387 25.97 -38.76 -17.56
N SER A 388 25.25 -38.54 -18.66
CA SER A 388 25.26 -37.22 -19.33
C SER A 388 24.64 -36.13 -18.44
N PHE A 389 23.59 -36.45 -17.70
CA PHE A 389 22.91 -35.49 -16.84
C PHE A 389 23.57 -35.28 -15.48
N SER A 390 24.46 -36.17 -15.02
CA SER A 390 25.22 -35.94 -13.78
C SER A 390 26.13 -34.71 -13.85
N HIS A 391 26.48 -34.24 -15.06
CA HIS A 391 27.19 -32.97 -15.24
C HIS A 391 26.37 -31.75 -14.77
N PHE A 392 25.03 -31.85 -14.74
CA PHE A 392 24.17 -30.81 -14.18
C PHE A 392 24.10 -30.84 -12.65
N GLU A 393 24.59 -31.87 -11.97
CA GLU A 393 24.53 -31.95 -10.50
C GLU A 393 25.36 -30.83 -9.85
N ARG A 394 26.60 -30.64 -10.31
CA ARG A 394 27.46 -29.53 -9.86
C ARG A 394 26.87 -28.17 -10.20
N ILE A 395 26.33 -28.00 -11.40
CA ILE A 395 25.70 -26.75 -11.84
C ILE A 395 24.49 -26.43 -10.94
N SER A 396 23.68 -27.45 -10.63
CA SER A 396 22.50 -27.33 -9.77
C SER A 396 22.87 -26.98 -8.32
N GLU A 397 23.97 -27.55 -7.80
CA GLU A 397 24.51 -27.19 -6.48
C GLU A 397 24.94 -25.71 -6.44
N LEU A 398 25.63 -25.23 -7.48
CA LEU A 398 26.01 -23.81 -7.54
C LEU A 398 24.81 -22.88 -7.65
N PHE A 399 23.80 -23.22 -8.46
CA PHE A 399 22.55 -22.46 -8.49
C PHE A 399 21.87 -22.41 -7.11
N LYS A 400 21.85 -23.53 -6.38
CA LYS A 400 21.32 -23.58 -5.02
C LYS A 400 22.10 -22.69 -4.06
N ASN A 401 23.43 -22.65 -4.18
CA ASN A 401 24.27 -21.76 -3.36
C ASN A 401 23.96 -20.29 -3.64
N VAL A 402 23.72 -19.92 -4.91
CA VAL A 402 23.26 -18.57 -5.28
C VAL A 402 21.91 -18.27 -4.61
N GLU A 403 20.92 -19.13 -4.79
CA GLU A 403 19.57 -18.97 -4.22
C GLU A 403 19.58 -18.89 -2.68
N GLN A 404 20.49 -19.59 -2.00
CA GLN A 404 20.64 -19.53 -0.54
C GLN A 404 21.34 -18.27 -0.03
N THR A 405 22.25 -17.71 -0.83
CA THR A 405 23.01 -16.49 -0.47
C THR A 405 22.21 -15.23 -0.77
N PHE A 406 21.36 -15.29 -1.80
CA PHE A 406 20.53 -14.18 -2.22
C PHE A 406 19.50 -13.82 -1.13
N LYS A 407 19.34 -12.51 -0.84
CA LYS A 407 18.32 -11.99 0.06
C LYS A 407 17.29 -11.19 -0.73
N GLU A 408 16.03 -11.59 -0.68
CA GLU A 408 14.93 -10.92 -1.36
C GLU A 408 14.18 -10.00 -0.39
N ASP A 409 14.50 -8.70 -0.41
CA ASP A 409 13.72 -7.66 0.29
C ASP A 409 13.64 -6.38 -0.56
N LEU A 410 12.81 -6.42 -1.60
CA LEU A 410 12.58 -5.28 -2.48
C LEU A 410 12.03 -4.06 -1.72
N GLU A 411 11.18 -4.28 -0.72
CA GLU A 411 10.55 -3.20 0.02
C GLU A 411 11.54 -2.52 0.97
N GLY A 412 12.34 -3.29 1.70
CA GLY A 412 13.44 -2.77 2.52
C GLY A 412 14.45 -1.98 1.68
N PHE A 413 14.78 -2.49 0.49
CA PHE A 413 15.66 -1.80 -0.45
C PHE A 413 15.07 -0.47 -0.96
N LYS A 414 13.79 -0.45 -1.35
CA LYS A 414 13.08 0.78 -1.76
C LYS A 414 13.04 1.82 -0.65
N LYS A 415 12.82 1.41 0.61
CA LYS A 415 12.85 2.32 1.76
C LYS A 415 14.21 2.99 1.94
N MET A 416 15.31 2.26 1.75
CA MET A 416 16.65 2.85 1.78
C MET A 416 16.83 3.90 0.66
N LEU A 417 16.33 3.62 -0.54
CA LEU A 417 16.35 4.57 -1.66
C LEU A 417 15.55 5.85 -1.37
N HIS A 418 14.43 5.74 -0.64
CA HIS A 418 13.63 6.91 -0.25
C HIS A 418 14.44 7.91 0.60
N PHE A 419 15.23 7.44 1.56
CA PHE A 419 16.10 8.32 2.36
C PHE A 419 17.15 9.04 1.49
N LEU A 420 17.66 8.38 0.45
CA LEU A 420 18.59 8.99 -0.49
C LEU A 420 17.90 10.08 -1.32
N ASP A 421 16.65 9.84 -1.70
CA ASP A 421 15.84 10.84 -2.38
C ASP A 421 15.61 12.07 -1.49
N SER A 422 15.31 11.88 -0.19
CA SER A 422 15.20 12.98 0.77
C SER A 422 16.46 13.85 0.85
N ILE A 423 17.66 13.24 0.83
CA ILE A 423 18.94 13.99 0.77
C ILE A 423 19.02 14.81 -0.53
N SER A 424 18.64 14.21 -1.67
CA SER A 424 18.71 14.88 -2.97
C SER A 424 17.77 16.08 -3.07
N GLN A 425 16.58 16.01 -2.45
CA GLN A 425 15.60 17.08 -2.46
C GLN A 425 16.01 18.27 -1.59
N ILE A 426 16.66 18.02 -0.45
CA ILE A 426 17.02 19.08 0.50
C ILE A 426 18.36 19.75 0.18
N LEU A 427 19.28 19.02 -0.46
CA LEU A 427 20.65 19.51 -0.73
C LEU A 427 20.67 20.88 -1.45
N PRO A 428 19.89 21.14 -2.52
CA PRO A 428 19.90 22.44 -3.19
C PRO A 428 19.50 23.59 -2.27
N GLU A 429 18.53 23.37 -1.38
CA GLU A 429 18.02 24.40 -0.47
C GLU A 429 19.05 24.71 0.63
N VAL A 430 19.74 23.68 1.12
CA VAL A 430 20.83 23.86 2.10
C VAL A 430 22.03 24.58 1.47
N ASP A 431 22.32 24.31 0.19
CA ASP A 431 23.40 25.01 -0.54
C ASP A 431 23.04 26.48 -0.79
N ALA A 432 21.80 26.78 -1.18
CA ALA A 432 21.28 28.14 -1.35
C ALA A 432 21.23 28.93 -0.03
N THR A 433 20.94 28.26 1.10
CA THR A 433 20.89 28.91 2.42
C THR A 433 22.20 29.63 2.77
N LYS A 434 23.34 29.19 2.24
CA LYS A 434 24.63 29.87 2.45
C LYS A 434 24.64 31.33 2.00
N THR A 435 23.89 31.66 0.95
CA THR A 435 23.76 33.04 0.47
C THR A 435 22.56 33.75 1.06
N ASP A 436 21.53 33.02 1.47
CA ASP A 436 20.24 33.60 1.82
C ASP A 436 20.08 33.89 3.32
N ILE A 437 21.00 33.36 4.15
CA ILE A 437 20.94 33.47 5.61
C ILE A 437 20.94 34.91 6.14
N HIS A 438 21.60 35.84 5.44
CA HIS A 438 21.66 37.26 5.79
C HIS A 438 20.26 37.92 5.86
N GLN A 439 19.27 37.40 5.14
CA GLN A 439 17.89 37.91 5.16
C GLN A 439 17.25 37.87 6.56
N ALA A 440 17.76 37.03 7.48
CA ALA A 440 17.26 36.92 8.84
C ALA A 440 17.47 38.16 9.71
N TRP A 441 18.50 38.98 9.41
CA TRP A 441 18.88 40.10 10.25
C TRP A 441 19.05 41.43 9.48
N ASN A 442 18.78 41.44 8.17
CA ASN A 442 18.64 42.64 7.35
C ASN A 442 17.53 43.60 7.84
N CYS A 443 16.50 43.05 8.50
CA CYS A 443 15.39 43.84 9.00
C CYS A 443 15.73 44.49 10.35
N LYS A 444 15.69 45.83 10.37
CA LYS A 444 15.96 46.61 11.59
C LYS A 444 14.91 46.31 12.66
N ARG A 445 15.33 45.60 13.71
CA ARG A 445 14.51 45.32 14.89
C ARG A 445 14.12 46.62 15.59
N THR A 446 12.89 46.66 16.08
CA THR A 446 12.43 47.72 16.98
C THR A 446 12.62 47.32 18.44
N VAL A 447 12.65 48.28 19.35
CA VAL A 447 12.69 47.96 20.78
C VAL A 447 11.32 47.40 21.17
N ALA A 448 11.32 46.24 21.85
CA ALA A 448 10.10 45.68 22.42
C ALA A 448 9.56 46.65 23.49
N ASP A 449 8.36 47.17 23.27
CA ASP A 449 7.66 48.10 24.14
C ASP A 449 6.45 47.40 24.77
N ASP A 450 6.19 47.68 26.05
CA ASP A 450 5.00 47.17 26.72
C ASP A 450 3.75 47.87 26.16
N ILE A 451 2.91 47.14 25.44
CA ILE A 451 1.68 47.68 24.86
C ILE A 451 0.60 47.68 25.94
N ASP A 452 0.26 48.86 26.46
CA ASP A 452 -0.89 48.97 27.38
C ASP A 452 -2.20 48.60 26.68
N VAL A 453 -2.86 47.56 27.18
CA VAL A 453 -4.09 46.96 26.63
C VAL A 453 -5.34 47.36 27.40
N ASN A 454 -5.25 48.19 28.44
CA ASN A 454 -6.37 48.38 29.37
C ASN A 454 -7.62 48.94 28.68
N SER A 455 -7.45 49.98 27.87
CA SER A 455 -8.55 50.60 27.11
C SER A 455 -9.06 49.69 25.98
N PHE A 456 -8.17 48.93 25.34
CA PHE A 456 -8.53 47.96 24.30
C PHE A 456 -9.31 46.77 24.87
N THR A 457 -8.99 46.33 26.08
CA THR A 457 -9.65 45.19 26.72
C THR A 457 -11.14 45.43 26.88
N GLN A 458 -11.55 46.63 27.32
CA GLN A 458 -12.97 46.98 27.46
C GLN A 458 -13.68 47.05 26.10
N PHE A 459 -13.01 47.60 25.09
CA PHE A 459 -13.49 47.60 23.70
C PHE A 459 -13.72 46.17 23.19
N TYR A 460 -12.73 45.30 23.35
CA TYR A 460 -12.76 43.91 22.92
C TYR A 460 -13.84 43.08 23.65
N GLN A 461 -14.04 43.29 24.95
CA GLN A 461 -15.12 42.64 25.69
C GLN A 461 -16.51 43.04 25.20
N SER A 462 -16.68 44.26 24.69
CA SER A 462 -17.94 44.69 24.08
C SER A 462 -18.22 43.90 22.79
N LEU A 463 -17.18 43.63 21.98
CA LEU A 463 -17.31 42.80 20.78
C LEU A 463 -17.70 41.35 21.13
N LYS A 464 -17.02 40.76 22.11
CA LYS A 464 -17.38 39.43 22.63
C LYS A 464 -18.83 39.37 23.11
N THR A 465 -19.29 40.40 23.82
CA THR A 465 -20.67 40.47 24.30
C THR A 465 -21.68 40.51 23.13
N ILE A 466 -21.37 41.23 22.05
CA ILE A 466 -22.20 41.21 20.82
C ILE A 466 -22.24 39.80 20.23
N ASP A 467 -21.10 39.14 20.12
CA ASP A 467 -21.00 37.79 19.55
C ASP A 467 -21.76 36.75 20.38
N ASP A 468 -21.63 36.81 21.71
CA ASP A 468 -22.37 35.96 22.64
C ASP A 468 -23.88 36.18 22.54
N LYS A 469 -24.31 37.44 22.38
CA LYS A 469 -25.73 37.78 22.19
C LYS A 469 -26.26 37.25 20.85
N LEU A 470 -25.54 37.43 19.75
CA LEU A 470 -25.90 36.91 18.42
C LEU A 470 -25.94 35.36 18.41
N SER A 471 -24.96 34.72 19.06
CA SER A 471 -24.94 33.26 19.25
C SER A 471 -26.14 32.78 20.08
N GLY A 472 -26.45 33.48 21.17
CA GLY A 472 -27.64 33.22 21.97
C GLY A 472 -28.94 33.34 21.16
N LEU A 473 -29.07 34.36 20.32
CA LEU A 473 -30.22 34.53 19.43
C LEU A 473 -30.35 33.35 18.44
N LYS A 474 -29.25 32.93 17.81
CA LYS A 474 -29.21 31.78 16.90
C LYS A 474 -29.72 30.50 17.58
N ASN A 475 -29.32 30.26 18.83
CA ASN A 475 -29.78 29.07 19.57
C ASN A 475 -31.29 29.11 19.85
N GLU A 476 -31.85 30.28 20.17
CA GLU A 476 -33.29 30.43 20.39
C GLU A 476 -34.10 30.34 19.10
N THR A 477 -33.60 30.84 17.97
CA THR A 477 -34.28 30.68 16.67
C THR A 477 -34.26 29.23 16.19
N GLN A 478 -33.21 28.47 16.51
CA GLN A 478 -33.18 27.02 16.29
C GLN A 478 -34.23 26.28 17.14
N LYS A 479 -34.42 26.66 18.41
CA LYS A 479 -35.52 26.14 19.24
C LYS A 479 -36.88 26.45 18.62
N LEU A 480 -37.07 27.69 18.15
CA LEU A 480 -38.31 28.11 17.49
C LEU A 480 -38.58 27.29 16.21
N SER A 481 -37.57 27.09 15.34
CA SER A 481 -37.72 26.22 14.16
C SER A 481 -38.08 24.79 14.54
N THR A 482 -37.46 24.25 15.60
CA THR A 482 -37.75 22.90 16.07
C THR A 482 -39.21 22.78 16.48
N LEU A 483 -39.75 23.77 17.20
CA LEU A 483 -41.15 23.82 17.57
C LEU A 483 -42.05 23.90 16.33
N LEU A 484 -41.80 24.84 15.42
CA LEU A 484 -42.61 25.01 14.20
C LEU A 484 -42.66 23.74 13.34
N LYS A 485 -41.60 22.93 13.36
CA LYS A 485 -41.47 21.69 12.57
C LYS A 485 -41.96 20.42 13.29
N ILE A 486 -42.61 20.54 14.46
CA ILE A 486 -43.17 19.37 15.16
C ILE A 486 -44.23 18.68 14.27
N PRO A 487 -44.08 17.38 13.94
CA PRO A 487 -45.03 16.67 13.10
C PRO A 487 -46.46 16.67 13.69
N GLY A 488 -47.45 16.84 12.83
CA GLY A 488 -48.88 16.80 13.19
C GLY A 488 -49.46 18.15 13.63
N ILE A 489 -48.67 19.18 13.94
CA ILE A 489 -49.20 20.50 14.31
C ILE A 489 -49.88 21.20 13.12
N ALA A 490 -49.26 21.15 11.93
CA ALA A 490 -49.87 21.74 10.73
C ALA A 490 -51.23 21.08 10.39
N GLU A 491 -51.32 19.76 10.56
CA GLU A 491 -52.57 19.01 10.41
C GLU A 491 -53.61 19.47 11.46
N MET A 492 -53.20 19.65 12.72
CA MET A 492 -54.09 20.18 13.75
C MET A 492 -54.61 21.58 13.44
N CYS A 493 -53.76 22.45 12.86
CA CYS A 493 -54.18 23.78 12.40
C CYS A 493 -55.19 23.67 11.25
N ASP A 494 -54.96 22.80 10.28
CA ASP A 494 -55.87 22.60 9.13
C ASP A 494 -57.22 22.01 9.56
N GLU A 495 -57.23 21.06 10.50
CA GLU A 495 -58.45 20.50 11.10
C GLU A 495 -59.28 21.61 11.78
N VAL A 496 -58.65 22.48 12.58
CA VAL A 496 -59.36 23.60 13.25
C VAL A 496 -59.78 24.69 12.26
N ILE A 497 -58.98 24.97 11.24
CA ILE A 497 -59.35 25.89 10.15
C ILE A 497 -60.57 25.35 9.39
N ALA A 498 -60.65 24.04 9.15
CA ALA A 498 -61.79 23.40 8.50
C ALA A 498 -63.07 23.58 9.32
N ILE A 499 -63.02 23.34 10.64
CA ILE A 499 -64.14 23.63 11.56
C ILE A 499 -64.55 25.10 11.43
N CYS A 500 -63.59 26.03 11.49
CA CYS A 500 -63.88 27.46 11.34
C CYS A 500 -64.50 27.83 9.98
N ASN A 501 -64.21 27.09 8.91
CA ASN A 501 -64.73 27.34 7.56
C ASN A 501 -66.19 26.92 7.38
N GLU A 502 -66.75 26.11 8.28
CA GLU A 502 -68.17 25.73 8.24
C GLU A 502 -69.09 26.90 8.59
N LEU A 503 -68.56 27.96 9.19
CA LEU A 503 -69.30 29.17 9.56
C LEU A 503 -69.85 29.88 8.31
N LYS A 504 -71.17 29.99 8.21
CA LYS A 504 -71.86 30.71 7.13
C LYS A 504 -71.59 32.22 7.19
N ASP A 505 -71.68 32.89 6.05
CA ASP A 505 -71.43 34.33 5.94
C ASP A 505 -72.34 35.18 6.84
N ASP A 506 -73.59 34.77 7.00
CA ASP A 506 -74.60 35.38 7.87
C ASP A 506 -74.46 35.02 9.35
N GLY A 507 -73.54 34.11 9.70
CA GLY A 507 -73.27 33.64 11.06
C GLY A 507 -74.37 32.79 11.69
N SER A 508 -75.37 32.35 10.91
CA SER A 508 -76.57 31.67 11.40
C SER A 508 -76.29 30.34 12.12
N ASN A 509 -75.20 29.65 11.78
CA ASN A 509 -74.80 28.36 12.36
C ASN A 509 -73.67 28.45 13.41
N LEU A 510 -73.38 29.64 13.95
CA LEU A 510 -72.28 29.85 14.89
C LEU A 510 -72.29 28.89 16.10
N LYS A 511 -73.47 28.59 16.66
CA LYS A 511 -73.58 27.71 17.84
C LYS A 511 -73.10 26.29 17.55
N ASP A 512 -73.37 25.79 16.35
CA ASP A 512 -73.01 24.44 15.93
C ASP A 512 -71.49 24.37 15.70
N VAL A 513 -70.92 25.34 14.99
CA VAL A 513 -69.47 25.42 14.76
C VAL A 513 -68.69 25.58 16.07
N LEU A 514 -69.18 26.36 17.03
CA LEU A 514 -68.56 26.48 18.35
C LEU A 514 -68.61 25.16 19.13
N LYS A 515 -69.65 24.34 18.93
CA LYS A 515 -69.72 23.02 19.54
C LYS A 515 -68.63 22.11 18.99
N GLU A 516 -68.47 22.06 17.67
CA GLU A 516 -67.42 21.28 17.02
C GLU A 516 -66.01 21.76 17.39
N PHE A 517 -65.80 23.08 17.46
CA PHE A 517 -64.54 23.66 17.93
C PHE A 517 -64.19 23.22 19.36
N ARG A 518 -65.19 23.19 20.26
CA ARG A 518 -65.02 22.73 21.66
C ARG A 518 -64.74 21.23 21.75
N GLU A 519 -65.38 20.43 20.90
CA GLU A 519 -65.29 18.97 20.91
C GLU A 519 -64.08 18.45 20.11
N TYR A 520 -63.26 19.34 19.53
CA TYR A 520 -62.08 18.97 18.76
C TYR A 520 -61.08 18.13 19.61
N PRO A 521 -60.83 16.86 19.25
CA PRO A 521 -60.11 15.92 20.12
C PRO A 521 -58.67 16.31 20.47
N LYS A 522 -57.99 17.08 19.61
CA LYS A 522 -56.59 17.47 19.78
C LYS A 522 -56.42 18.92 20.30
N MET A 523 -57.49 19.56 20.78
CA MET A 523 -57.47 20.96 21.21
C MET A 523 -56.44 21.25 22.31
N ASN A 524 -56.27 20.35 23.27
CA ASN A 524 -55.27 20.49 24.33
C ASN A 524 -53.84 20.47 23.79
N ASN A 525 -53.56 19.61 22.80
CA ASN A 525 -52.25 19.52 22.17
C ASN A 525 -51.93 20.80 21.38
N LEU A 526 -52.90 21.29 20.60
CA LEU A 526 -52.76 22.54 19.85
C LEU A 526 -52.53 23.73 20.80
N THR A 527 -53.30 23.82 21.89
CA THR A 527 -53.16 24.88 22.89
C THR A 527 -51.80 24.84 23.59
N ALA A 528 -51.34 23.66 23.98
CA ALA A 528 -50.02 23.48 24.58
C ALA A 528 -48.90 23.91 23.61
N HIS A 529 -49.02 23.54 22.33
CA HIS A 529 -48.04 23.89 21.31
C HIS A 529 -47.94 25.41 21.08
N ILE A 530 -49.08 26.09 20.91
CA ILE A 530 -49.15 27.56 20.77
C ILE A 530 -48.57 28.25 22.02
N THR A 531 -48.80 27.68 23.21
CA THR A 531 -48.23 28.19 24.46
C THR A 531 -46.70 28.06 24.50
N GLU A 532 -46.12 26.94 24.03
CA GLU A 532 -44.67 26.78 23.94
C GLU A 532 -44.03 27.72 22.89
N LEU A 533 -44.68 27.89 21.73
CA LEU A 533 -44.25 28.88 20.74
C LEU A 533 -44.17 30.27 21.36
N ARG A 534 -45.18 30.65 22.15
CA ARG A 534 -45.20 31.95 22.84
C ARG A 534 -44.01 32.12 23.78
N LYS A 535 -43.67 31.11 24.57
CA LYS A 535 -42.54 31.20 25.51
C LYS A 535 -41.26 31.56 24.78
N VAL A 536 -40.98 30.87 23.67
CA VAL A 536 -39.78 31.11 22.86
C VAL A 536 -39.82 32.46 22.15
N THR A 537 -40.93 32.80 21.48
CA THR A 537 -41.04 34.10 20.78
C THR A 537 -40.98 35.28 21.74
N SER A 538 -41.63 35.19 22.90
CA SER A 538 -41.61 36.23 23.94
C SER A 538 -40.22 36.38 24.55
N TYR A 539 -39.50 35.26 24.76
CA TYR A 539 -38.12 35.30 25.25
C TYR A 539 -37.20 36.01 24.25
N ILE A 540 -37.31 35.70 22.95
CA ILE A 540 -36.53 36.36 21.90
C ILE A 540 -36.85 37.86 21.86
N ILE A 541 -38.14 38.23 21.85
CA ILE A 541 -38.58 39.63 21.80
C ILE A 541 -38.15 40.41 23.05
N SER A 542 -38.23 39.82 24.24
CA SER A 542 -37.97 40.55 25.50
C SER A 542 -36.48 40.63 25.85
N ASN A 543 -35.68 39.63 25.48
CA ASN A 543 -34.28 39.51 25.96
C ASN A 543 -33.22 39.72 24.88
N LYS A 544 -33.60 39.79 23.60
CA LYS A 544 -32.64 39.80 22.48
C LYS A 544 -32.88 40.92 21.46
N LEU A 545 -33.86 41.80 21.67
CA LEU A 545 -34.34 42.77 20.67
C LEU A 545 -33.67 44.14 20.75
N ASP A 546 -33.66 44.77 21.93
CA ASP A 546 -33.15 46.14 22.12
C ASP A 546 -31.74 46.17 22.73
N SER A 547 -31.10 45.02 22.90
CA SER A 547 -29.96 44.91 23.81
C SER A 547 -28.61 45.24 23.19
N TYR A 548 -28.50 45.48 21.88
CA TYR A 548 -27.19 45.70 21.24
C TYR A 548 -26.75 47.17 21.29
N GLU A 549 -27.69 48.11 21.41
CA GLU A 549 -27.45 49.56 21.36
C GLU A 549 -26.35 49.99 22.35
N THR A 550 -26.36 49.44 23.57
CA THR A 550 -25.38 49.79 24.61
C THR A 550 -23.96 49.38 24.23
N GLU A 551 -23.74 48.12 23.81
CA GLU A 551 -22.41 47.65 23.42
C GLU A 551 -21.95 48.26 22.10
N THR A 552 -22.83 48.42 21.12
CA THR A 552 -22.50 49.05 19.84
C THR A 552 -22.19 50.53 20.03
N ALA A 553 -22.95 51.27 20.85
CA ALA A 553 -22.65 52.66 21.19
C ALA A 553 -21.33 52.77 21.95
N HIS A 554 -21.04 51.84 22.87
CA HIS A 554 -19.74 51.78 23.53
C HIS A 554 -18.60 51.60 22.53
N ILE A 555 -18.73 50.71 21.53
CA ILE A 555 -17.72 50.49 20.50
C ILE A 555 -17.53 51.73 19.61
N VAL A 556 -18.63 52.31 19.12
CA VAL A 556 -18.59 53.48 18.22
C VAL A 556 -18.06 54.73 18.92
N ASN A 557 -18.41 54.94 20.20
CA ASN A 557 -17.90 56.08 20.98
C ASN A 557 -16.44 55.89 21.43
N ASN A 558 -15.95 54.65 21.50
CA ASN A 558 -14.57 54.34 21.87
C ASN A 558 -13.70 53.90 20.67
N THR A 559 -13.99 54.43 19.47
CA THR A 559 -13.14 54.24 18.28
C THR A 559 -11.67 54.58 18.53
N LYS A 560 -11.42 55.57 19.39
CA LYS A 560 -10.08 55.95 19.85
C LYS A 560 -9.33 54.77 20.49
N SER A 561 -9.99 53.90 21.25
CA SER A 561 -9.33 52.75 21.89
C SER A 561 -8.76 51.77 20.87
N LEU A 562 -9.47 51.51 19.77
CA LEU A 562 -8.97 50.66 18.68
C LEU A 562 -7.85 51.37 17.90
N ASN A 563 -8.00 52.66 17.61
CA ASN A 563 -6.99 53.45 16.90
C ASN A 563 -5.68 53.55 17.70
N ASP A 564 -5.75 53.91 18.98
CA ASP A 564 -4.57 54.01 19.86
C ASP A 564 -3.86 52.63 19.97
N TYR A 565 -4.63 51.53 20.03
CA TYR A 565 -4.06 50.18 20.07
C TYR A 565 -3.37 49.81 18.75
N GLN A 566 -4.03 50.07 17.62
CA GLN A 566 -3.48 49.88 16.28
C GLN A 566 -2.21 50.73 16.06
N ASP A 567 -2.19 51.98 16.51
CA ASP A 567 -1.03 52.87 16.36
C ASP A 567 0.18 52.36 17.17
N ARG A 568 -0.07 51.81 18.37
CA ARG A 568 0.97 51.13 19.18
C ARG A 568 1.52 49.89 18.48
N LEU A 569 0.66 49.03 17.94
CA LEU A 569 1.09 47.89 17.11
C LEU A 569 1.85 48.36 15.86
N GLY A 570 1.48 49.53 15.34
CA GLY A 570 2.14 50.23 14.23
C GLY A 570 3.65 50.46 14.41
N HIS A 571 4.14 50.43 15.65
CA HIS A 571 5.58 50.49 15.96
C HIS A 571 6.38 49.34 15.33
N TYR A 572 5.77 48.16 15.26
CA TYR A 572 6.42 46.92 14.79
C TYR A 572 6.30 46.72 13.28
N THR A 573 5.42 47.47 12.62
CA THR A 573 5.03 47.23 11.24
C THR A 573 6.18 47.33 10.23
N ALA A 574 7.11 48.26 10.42
CA ALA A 574 8.28 48.36 9.53
C ALA A 574 9.15 47.09 9.59
N TYR A 575 9.27 46.48 10.78
CA TYR A 575 10.01 45.24 10.96
C TYR A 575 9.24 44.05 10.36
N PHE A 576 7.95 43.93 10.65
CA PHE A 576 7.09 42.86 10.14
C PHE A 576 6.97 42.89 8.61
N ASN A 577 6.71 44.05 8.00
CA ASN A 577 6.67 44.20 6.55
C ASN A 577 8.03 43.80 5.93
N CYS A 578 9.13 44.29 6.50
CA CYS A 578 10.46 43.91 6.00
C CYS A 578 10.68 42.40 6.01
N LEU A 579 10.25 41.69 7.06
CA LEU A 579 10.35 40.23 7.13
C LEU A 579 9.47 39.54 6.08
N GLN A 580 8.25 40.02 5.85
CA GLN A 580 7.32 39.47 4.85
C GLN A 580 7.83 39.69 3.43
N ASP A 581 8.57 40.77 3.19
CA ASP A 581 9.20 41.10 1.90
C ASP A 581 10.47 40.27 1.61
N GLN A 582 10.98 39.49 2.59
CA GLN A 582 12.13 38.60 2.37
C GLN A 582 11.71 37.31 1.65
N ASP A 583 11.92 37.28 0.32
CA ASP A 583 11.46 36.20 -0.55
C ASP A 583 12.16 34.84 -0.31
N LYS A 584 13.35 34.82 0.31
CA LYS A 584 14.12 33.59 0.54
C LYS A 584 13.97 32.98 1.93
N LEU A 585 13.40 33.70 2.91
CA LEU A 585 13.26 33.18 4.28
C LEU A 585 12.48 31.85 4.32
N LYS A 586 11.44 31.71 3.50
CA LYS A 586 10.67 30.45 3.38
C LYS A 586 11.55 29.26 2.92
N SER A 587 12.44 29.49 1.96
CA SER A 587 13.39 28.47 1.49
C SER A 587 14.42 28.12 2.55
N VAL A 588 14.90 29.10 3.32
CA VAL A 588 15.81 28.85 4.45
C VAL A 588 15.12 28.01 5.53
N PHE A 589 13.87 28.31 5.89
CA PHE A 589 13.12 27.49 6.86
C PHE A 589 13.00 26.03 6.39
N LYS A 590 12.65 25.82 5.12
CA LYS A 590 12.57 24.49 4.52
C LYS A 590 13.92 23.76 4.61
N ALA A 591 15.03 24.43 4.28
CA ALA A 591 16.36 23.86 4.37
C ALA A 591 16.74 23.46 5.81
N LEU A 592 16.45 24.32 6.78
CA LEU A 592 16.72 24.05 8.19
C LEU A 592 15.86 22.91 8.74
N ASP A 593 14.58 22.86 8.40
CA ASP A 593 13.67 21.78 8.78
C ASP A 593 14.15 20.43 8.22
N GLY A 594 14.51 20.37 6.93
CA GLY A 594 15.04 19.14 6.34
C GLY A 594 16.42 18.76 6.89
N LEU A 595 17.26 19.74 7.25
CA LEU A 595 18.53 19.46 7.94
C LEU A 595 18.29 18.90 9.35
N LYS A 596 17.30 19.42 10.09
CA LYS A 596 16.88 18.87 11.39
C LYS A 596 16.32 17.44 11.24
N GLU A 597 15.57 17.18 10.17
CA GLU A 597 15.06 15.84 9.86
C GLU A 597 16.18 14.82 9.65
N ILE A 598 17.15 15.11 8.78
CA ILE A 598 18.29 14.19 8.52
C ILE A 598 19.08 13.93 9.80
N ARG A 599 19.34 14.97 10.59
CA ARG A 599 19.99 14.88 11.90
C ARG A 599 19.22 13.95 12.86
N GLY A 600 17.89 13.98 12.81
CA GLY A 600 16.99 13.14 13.58
C GLY A 600 16.98 11.66 13.19
N TRP A 601 17.47 11.29 12.00
CA TRP A 601 17.51 9.89 11.54
C TRP A 601 18.34 8.97 12.45
N SER A 602 19.32 9.50 13.18
CA SER A 602 20.10 8.74 14.17
C SER A 602 19.24 8.07 15.25
N GLN A 603 18.07 8.64 15.56
CA GLN A 603 17.10 8.11 16.53
C GLN A 603 15.91 7.44 15.86
N ASN A 604 15.86 7.42 14.53
CA ASN A 604 14.76 6.86 13.76
C ASN A 604 14.98 5.37 13.52
N THR A 605 14.10 4.54 14.09
CA THR A 605 14.12 3.08 13.92
C THR A 605 13.86 2.66 12.48
N ASP A 606 13.03 3.41 11.74
CA ASP A 606 12.70 3.12 10.34
C ASP A 606 13.89 3.36 9.43
N PHE A 607 14.68 4.40 9.69
CA PHE A 607 15.95 4.64 8.98
C PHE A 607 16.95 3.52 9.22
N SER A 608 17.17 3.16 10.49
CA SER A 608 18.11 2.11 10.85
C SER A 608 17.72 0.76 10.25
N LYS A 609 16.42 0.45 10.26
CA LYS A 609 15.86 -0.76 9.67
C LYS A 609 16.01 -0.75 8.15
N ALA A 610 15.61 0.32 7.47
CA ALA A 610 15.73 0.45 6.01
C ALA A 610 17.18 0.31 5.54
N LEU A 611 18.12 0.94 6.25
CA LEU A 611 19.54 0.81 5.95
C LEU A 611 20.06 -0.62 6.16
N SER A 612 19.64 -1.28 7.24
CA SER A 612 20.00 -2.68 7.49
C SER A 612 19.45 -3.61 6.42
N ASP A 613 18.16 -3.51 6.12
CA ASP A 613 17.45 -4.33 5.14
C ASP A 613 18.08 -4.12 3.74
N GLY A 614 18.27 -2.86 3.33
CA GLY A 614 18.90 -2.53 2.05
C GLY A 614 20.36 -2.97 1.95
N SER A 615 21.14 -2.84 3.04
CA SER A 615 22.52 -3.34 3.12
C SER A 615 22.58 -4.86 3.00
N ASP A 616 21.67 -5.57 3.66
CA ASP A 616 21.56 -7.02 3.61
C ASP A 616 21.31 -7.52 2.19
N VAL A 617 20.37 -6.89 1.48
CA VAL A 617 20.07 -7.18 0.07
C VAL A 617 21.31 -6.98 -0.79
N MET A 618 21.96 -5.82 -0.68
CA MET A 618 23.15 -5.50 -1.45
C MET A 618 24.30 -6.48 -1.19
N ASN A 619 24.55 -6.82 0.08
CA ASN A 619 25.58 -7.78 0.46
C ASN A 619 25.25 -9.20 -0.03
N GLY A 620 23.97 -9.58 -0.07
CA GLY A 620 23.51 -10.83 -0.70
C GLY A 620 23.86 -10.88 -2.18
N VAL A 621 23.60 -9.80 -2.93
CA VAL A 621 23.94 -9.73 -4.36
C VAL A 621 25.45 -9.76 -4.60
N ILE A 622 26.25 -9.10 -3.75
CA ILE A 622 27.71 -9.18 -3.85
C ILE A 622 28.22 -10.58 -3.48
N GLY A 623 27.59 -11.22 -2.48
CA GLY A 623 27.99 -12.53 -1.98
C GLY A 623 27.89 -13.63 -3.04
N VAL A 624 27.03 -13.49 -4.05
CA VAL A 624 26.85 -14.53 -5.09
C VAL A 624 27.91 -14.52 -6.19
N LYS A 625 28.77 -13.51 -6.28
CA LYS A 625 29.76 -13.36 -7.36
C LYS A 625 30.66 -14.58 -7.56
N GLY A 626 31.18 -15.13 -6.46
CA GLY A 626 32.04 -16.32 -6.51
C GLY A 626 31.30 -17.51 -7.15
N TYR A 627 30.06 -17.75 -6.73
CA TYR A 627 29.23 -18.80 -7.30
C TYR A 627 28.86 -18.55 -8.76
N LEU A 628 28.59 -17.30 -9.15
CA LEU A 628 28.30 -16.94 -10.55
C LEU A 628 29.51 -17.18 -11.47
N SER A 629 30.72 -16.85 -11.01
CA SER A 629 31.96 -17.13 -11.75
C SER A 629 32.20 -18.64 -11.93
N GLU A 630 31.95 -19.43 -10.88
CA GLU A 630 32.04 -20.89 -10.94
C GLU A 630 30.93 -21.51 -11.80
N LEU A 631 29.72 -20.95 -11.77
CA LEU A 631 28.60 -21.34 -12.62
C LEU A 631 28.96 -21.18 -14.10
N LYS A 632 29.46 -20.01 -14.47
CA LYS A 632 29.90 -19.72 -15.84
C LYS A 632 30.90 -20.77 -16.34
N LYS A 633 31.97 -21.01 -15.58
CA LYS A 633 32.98 -22.04 -15.91
C LYS A 633 32.39 -23.45 -16.00
N SER A 634 31.46 -23.78 -15.10
CA SER A 634 30.84 -25.12 -15.08
C SER A 634 29.92 -25.33 -16.28
N VAL A 635 29.17 -24.31 -16.69
CA VAL A 635 28.34 -24.35 -17.91
C VAL A 635 29.22 -24.42 -19.16
N GLU A 636 30.28 -23.61 -19.26
CA GLU A 636 31.25 -23.66 -20.37
C GLU A 636 31.96 -25.02 -20.48
N SER A 637 32.14 -25.75 -19.37
CA SER A 637 32.75 -27.09 -19.40
C SER A 637 31.89 -28.14 -20.13
N LEU A 638 30.58 -27.89 -20.30
CA LEU A 638 29.68 -28.79 -21.03
C LEU A 638 30.04 -28.86 -22.53
N GLU A 639 30.74 -27.86 -23.06
CA GLU A 639 31.18 -27.83 -24.47
C GLU A 639 32.18 -28.95 -24.78
N GLN A 640 32.92 -29.41 -23.78
CA GLN A 640 34.06 -30.33 -23.91
C GLN A 640 33.69 -31.80 -23.62
N LEU A 641 32.40 -32.11 -23.49
CA LEU A 641 31.95 -33.47 -23.21
C LEU A 641 32.20 -34.40 -24.41
N ASP A 642 32.97 -35.48 -24.18
CA ASP A 642 33.36 -36.44 -25.22
C ASP A 642 32.80 -37.87 -25.01
N SER A 643 31.92 -38.05 -24.02
CA SER A 643 31.32 -39.38 -23.77
C SER A 643 30.49 -39.85 -24.98
N PRO A 644 30.38 -41.17 -25.22
CA PRO A 644 29.58 -41.72 -26.31
C PRO A 644 28.13 -41.18 -26.33
N GLU A 645 27.53 -41.03 -25.15
CA GLU A 645 26.20 -40.47 -24.97
C GLU A 645 26.13 -38.99 -25.31
N ALA A 646 27.14 -38.20 -24.91
CA ALA A 646 27.23 -36.80 -25.27
C ALA A 646 27.34 -36.63 -26.79
N LYS A 647 28.13 -37.47 -27.47
CA LYS A 647 28.23 -37.49 -28.94
C LYS A 647 26.87 -37.77 -29.60
N MET A 648 26.12 -38.75 -29.11
CA MET A 648 24.78 -39.04 -29.61
C MET A 648 23.80 -37.88 -29.38
N LEU A 649 23.85 -37.23 -28.22
CA LEU A 649 23.00 -36.05 -27.95
C LEU A 649 23.39 -34.85 -28.82
N LYS A 650 24.68 -34.69 -29.14
CA LYS A 650 25.17 -33.65 -30.06
C LYS A 650 24.58 -33.80 -31.47
N GLU A 651 24.31 -35.02 -31.91
CA GLU A 651 23.68 -35.29 -33.21
C GLU A 651 22.19 -34.93 -33.26
N PHE A 652 21.54 -34.70 -32.11
CA PHE A 652 20.13 -34.32 -32.05
C PHE A 652 19.92 -32.80 -32.26
N ILE A 653 20.21 -32.33 -33.48
CA ILE A 653 20.21 -30.90 -33.83
C ILE A 653 18.86 -30.21 -33.56
N SER A 654 17.73 -30.94 -33.68
CA SER A 654 16.38 -30.40 -33.44
C SER A 654 15.95 -30.38 -31.97
N ALA A 655 16.80 -30.81 -31.02
CA ALA A 655 16.49 -30.80 -29.59
C ALA A 655 15.95 -29.44 -29.07
N PRO A 656 16.50 -28.28 -29.48
CA PRO A 656 15.98 -26.98 -29.04
C PRO A 656 14.53 -26.74 -29.43
N THR A 657 14.16 -27.01 -30.69
CA THR A 657 12.79 -26.83 -31.19
C THR A 657 11.81 -27.74 -30.45
N HIS A 658 12.21 -28.99 -30.19
CA HIS A 658 11.36 -29.92 -29.43
C HIS A 658 11.24 -29.53 -27.95
N SER A 659 12.31 -29.02 -27.35
CA SER A 659 12.31 -28.50 -25.98
C SER A 659 11.36 -27.31 -25.84
N GLU A 660 11.36 -26.39 -26.80
CA GLU A 660 10.46 -25.24 -26.81
C GLU A 660 8.99 -25.68 -26.91
N ASN A 661 8.66 -26.49 -27.93
CA ASN A 661 7.29 -26.94 -28.16
C ASN A 661 6.74 -27.73 -26.96
N ILE A 662 7.50 -28.69 -26.45
CA ILE A 662 7.07 -29.52 -25.30
C ILE A 662 7.04 -28.67 -24.03
N GLY A 663 8.06 -27.85 -23.78
CA GLY A 663 8.14 -27.00 -22.60
C GLY A 663 6.95 -26.06 -22.48
N LYS A 664 6.67 -25.27 -23.54
CA LYS A 664 5.53 -24.35 -23.58
C LYS A 664 4.18 -25.08 -23.48
N ALA A 665 4.01 -26.20 -24.18
CA ALA A 665 2.81 -27.00 -24.10
C ALA A 665 2.54 -27.53 -22.68
N VAL A 666 3.59 -27.99 -21.98
CA VAL A 666 3.48 -28.47 -20.59
C VAL A 666 3.23 -27.32 -19.61
N GLN A 667 3.82 -26.15 -19.83
CA GLN A 667 3.50 -24.94 -19.06
C GLN A 667 2.01 -24.57 -19.21
N ALA A 668 1.45 -24.64 -20.42
CA ALA A 668 0.04 -24.39 -20.66
C ALA A 668 -0.85 -25.38 -19.86
N LEU A 669 -0.57 -26.68 -19.93
CA LEU A 669 -1.33 -27.69 -19.15
C LEU A 669 -1.20 -27.48 -17.63
N ALA A 670 -0.02 -27.11 -17.16
CA ALA A 670 0.20 -26.78 -15.76
C ALA A 670 -0.61 -25.55 -15.33
N ALA A 671 -0.67 -24.51 -16.16
CA ALA A 671 -1.47 -23.32 -15.90
C ALA A 671 -2.98 -23.65 -15.92
N MET A 672 -3.44 -24.49 -16.86
CA MET A 672 -4.83 -25.00 -16.89
C MET A 672 -5.17 -25.79 -15.61
N SER A 673 -4.27 -26.66 -15.16
CA SER A 673 -4.42 -27.41 -13.90
C SER A 673 -4.51 -26.48 -12.70
N LEU A 674 -3.68 -25.43 -12.65
CA LEU A 674 -3.69 -24.45 -11.57
C LEU A 674 -4.94 -23.56 -11.58
N ALA A 675 -5.42 -23.17 -12.77
CA ALA A 675 -6.67 -22.44 -12.92
C ALA A 675 -7.88 -23.26 -12.46
N LEU A 676 -7.92 -24.56 -12.78
CA LEU A 676 -8.94 -25.49 -12.28
C LEU A 676 -8.93 -25.60 -10.75
N LYS A 677 -7.74 -25.69 -10.13
CA LYS A 677 -7.62 -25.68 -8.65
C LYS A 677 -8.18 -24.42 -8.01
N ASN A 678 -8.08 -23.28 -8.71
CA ASN A 678 -8.55 -21.98 -8.25
C ASN A 678 -9.91 -21.58 -8.85
N GLN A 679 -10.60 -22.50 -9.53
CA GLN A 679 -11.82 -22.22 -10.29
C GLN A 679 -12.90 -21.54 -9.45
N ALA A 680 -13.11 -21.99 -8.20
CA ALA A 680 -14.11 -21.39 -7.33
C ALA A 680 -13.80 -19.92 -6.98
N GLY A 681 -12.52 -19.58 -6.80
CA GLY A 681 -12.08 -18.20 -6.55
C GLY A 681 -12.26 -17.31 -7.78
N ILE A 682 -11.90 -17.82 -8.96
CA ILE A 682 -12.07 -17.10 -10.24
C ILE A 682 -13.56 -16.92 -10.55
N GLN A 683 -14.40 -17.93 -10.28
CA GLN A 683 -15.85 -17.85 -10.50
C GLN A 683 -16.52 -16.73 -9.69
N LYS A 684 -16.04 -16.47 -8.46
CA LYS A 684 -16.53 -15.36 -7.65
C LYS A 684 -16.36 -13.99 -8.31
N VAL A 685 -15.34 -13.81 -9.16
CA VAL A 685 -15.18 -12.57 -9.93
C VAL A 685 -16.38 -12.38 -10.85
N VAL A 686 -16.74 -13.42 -11.62
CA VAL A 686 -17.87 -13.41 -12.55
C VAL A 686 -19.20 -13.25 -11.81
N ASP A 687 -19.40 -14.01 -10.72
CA ASP A 687 -20.66 -14.03 -9.97
C ASP A 687 -21.01 -12.66 -9.35
N ASN A 688 -19.99 -11.84 -9.06
CA ASN A 688 -20.14 -10.54 -8.42
C ASN A 688 -20.00 -9.35 -9.39
N ILE A 689 -19.92 -9.58 -10.71
CA ILE A 689 -19.95 -8.49 -11.71
C ILE A 689 -21.20 -7.59 -11.58
N PRO A 690 -22.42 -8.11 -11.35
CA PRO A 690 -23.60 -7.25 -11.16
C PRO A 690 -23.43 -6.27 -9.99
N LEU A 691 -22.71 -6.67 -8.93
CA LEU A 691 -22.41 -5.82 -7.80
C LEU A 691 -21.43 -4.69 -8.16
N ILE A 692 -20.39 -5.00 -8.94
CA ILE A 692 -19.44 -3.98 -9.42
C ILE A 692 -20.18 -2.95 -10.28
N SER A 693 -21.10 -3.40 -11.13
CA SER A 693 -21.93 -2.52 -11.96
C SER A 693 -22.80 -1.58 -11.12
N SER A 694 -23.41 -2.06 -10.02
CA SER A 694 -24.28 -1.23 -9.18
C SER A 694 -23.54 -0.18 -8.36
N HIS A 695 -22.27 -0.42 -8.02
CA HIS A 695 -21.45 0.52 -7.23
C HIS A 695 -20.45 1.33 -8.06
N LYS A 696 -20.39 1.12 -9.39
CA LYS A 696 -19.46 1.82 -10.29
C LYS A 696 -19.48 3.35 -10.12
N ALA A 697 -20.66 3.94 -9.91
CA ALA A 697 -20.85 5.38 -9.75
C ALA A 697 -20.21 5.97 -8.48
N GLU A 698 -19.71 5.13 -7.57
CA GLU A 698 -19.00 5.58 -6.36
C GLU A 698 -17.54 5.98 -6.62
N LEU A 699 -16.98 5.61 -7.78
CA LEU A 699 -15.66 6.06 -8.21
C LEU A 699 -15.79 7.26 -9.15
N THR A 700 -14.99 8.30 -8.90
CA THR A 700 -14.99 9.55 -9.69
C THR A 700 -13.82 9.67 -10.65
N ASP A 701 -12.82 8.78 -10.54
CA ASP A 701 -11.65 8.77 -11.40
C ASP A 701 -11.95 8.02 -12.72
N ASP A 702 -11.70 8.67 -13.85
CA ASP A 702 -12.01 8.13 -15.19
C ASP A 702 -11.20 6.85 -15.50
N GLY A 703 -9.96 6.76 -14.99
CA GLY A 703 -9.12 5.57 -15.16
C GLY A 703 -9.66 4.37 -14.40
N ASP A 704 -10.03 4.58 -13.13
CA ASP A 704 -10.69 3.56 -12.31
C ASP A 704 -12.03 3.10 -12.94
N VAL A 705 -12.82 4.03 -13.47
CA VAL A 705 -14.07 3.71 -14.17
C VAL A 705 -13.83 2.85 -15.42
N ALA A 706 -12.79 3.17 -16.21
CA ALA A 706 -12.43 2.40 -17.40
C ALA A 706 -11.98 0.97 -17.04
N ASN A 707 -11.20 0.80 -15.95
CA ASN A 707 -10.76 -0.51 -15.48
C ASN A 707 -11.93 -1.40 -15.06
N LEU A 708 -12.95 -0.83 -14.40
CA LEU A 708 -14.17 -1.58 -14.06
C LEU A 708 -14.98 -1.95 -15.31
N ASP A 709 -15.04 -1.09 -16.33
CA ASP A 709 -15.67 -1.39 -17.62
C ASP A 709 -14.99 -2.52 -18.37
N GLU A 710 -13.66 -2.56 -18.35
CA GLU A 710 -12.89 -3.66 -18.91
C GLU A 710 -13.19 -4.97 -18.17
N LEU A 711 -13.15 -4.97 -16.84
CA LEU A 711 -13.49 -6.14 -16.03
C LEU A 711 -14.92 -6.67 -16.34
N MET A 712 -15.90 -5.77 -16.45
CA MET A 712 -17.27 -6.14 -16.81
C MET A 712 -17.35 -6.78 -18.20
N LYS A 713 -16.61 -6.27 -19.19
CA LYS A 713 -16.55 -6.85 -20.54
C LYS A 713 -15.88 -8.23 -20.53
N SER A 714 -14.78 -8.37 -19.79
CA SER A 714 -14.02 -9.62 -19.69
C SER A 714 -14.77 -10.73 -18.95
N SER A 715 -15.83 -10.41 -18.20
CA SER A 715 -16.64 -11.40 -17.46
C SER A 715 -17.16 -12.57 -18.31
N SER A 716 -17.60 -12.29 -19.53
CA SER A 716 -18.06 -13.31 -20.48
C SER A 716 -16.90 -14.22 -20.91
N GLU A 717 -15.73 -13.66 -21.17
CA GLU A 717 -14.54 -14.41 -21.56
C GLU A 717 -14.03 -15.30 -20.42
N ILE A 718 -14.03 -14.78 -19.18
CA ILE A 718 -13.71 -15.55 -17.97
C ILE A 718 -14.68 -16.73 -17.83
N GLY A 719 -15.99 -16.50 -17.99
CA GLY A 719 -17.00 -17.56 -17.95
C GLY A 719 -16.81 -18.63 -19.03
N GLN A 720 -16.47 -18.23 -20.26
CA GLN A 720 -16.15 -19.14 -21.36
C GLN A 720 -14.90 -19.96 -21.07
N MET A 721 -13.83 -19.34 -20.57
CA MET A 721 -12.61 -20.01 -20.11
C MET A 721 -12.93 -21.08 -19.07
N LEU A 722 -13.66 -20.74 -18.00
CA LEU A 722 -14.02 -21.69 -16.94
C LEU A 722 -14.84 -22.88 -17.46
N THR A 723 -15.74 -22.62 -18.42
CA THR A 723 -16.54 -23.66 -19.08
C THR A 723 -15.67 -24.59 -19.94
N SER A 724 -14.74 -24.02 -20.71
CA SER A 724 -13.82 -24.78 -21.55
C SER A 724 -12.84 -25.62 -20.71
N LEU A 725 -12.32 -25.08 -19.59
CA LEU A 725 -11.51 -25.80 -18.61
C LEU A 725 -12.27 -26.97 -17.99
N SER A 726 -13.53 -26.75 -17.59
CA SER A 726 -14.39 -27.81 -17.04
C SER A 726 -14.67 -28.92 -18.06
N THR A 727 -14.74 -28.57 -19.34
CA THR A 727 -14.89 -29.53 -20.44
C THR A 727 -13.60 -30.31 -20.67
N PHE A 728 -12.47 -29.62 -20.75
CA PHE A 728 -11.14 -30.22 -20.87
C PHE A 728 -10.87 -31.21 -19.73
N LYS A 729 -11.14 -30.83 -18.48
CA LYS A 729 -11.01 -31.69 -17.30
C LYS A 729 -11.71 -33.04 -17.46
N LYS A 730 -12.91 -33.08 -18.06
CA LYS A 730 -13.67 -34.32 -18.31
C LYS A 730 -13.03 -35.23 -19.35
N THR A 731 -12.17 -34.70 -20.22
CA THR A 731 -11.44 -35.48 -21.24
C THR A 731 -10.17 -36.12 -20.69
N VAL A 732 -9.73 -35.75 -19.48
CA VAL A 732 -8.47 -36.23 -18.90
C VAL A 732 -8.65 -37.64 -18.35
N VAL A 733 -7.97 -38.59 -18.98
CA VAL A 733 -7.94 -39.99 -18.55
C VAL A 733 -6.82 -40.24 -17.53
N PRO A 734 -6.91 -41.30 -16.70
CA PRO A 734 -5.81 -41.72 -15.84
C PRO A 734 -4.52 -41.95 -16.64
N PHE A 735 -3.38 -41.59 -16.07
CA PHE A 735 -2.09 -41.79 -16.72
C PHE A 735 -1.81 -43.28 -16.95
N VAL A 736 -1.42 -43.65 -18.18
CA VAL A 736 -1.08 -45.02 -18.55
C VAL A 736 0.38 -45.11 -18.97
N SER A 737 1.14 -46.01 -18.32
CA SER A 737 2.56 -46.24 -18.59
C SER A 737 2.78 -46.93 -19.95
N SER A 738 3.00 -46.11 -20.98
CA SER A 738 3.28 -46.50 -22.37
C SER A 738 4.75 -46.87 -22.61
N GLU A 739 5.06 -47.39 -23.80
CA GLU A 739 6.44 -47.55 -24.30
C GLU A 739 6.94 -46.35 -25.12
N THR A 740 6.09 -45.35 -25.35
CA THR A 740 6.38 -44.16 -26.17
C THR A 740 5.85 -42.89 -25.49
N PHE A 741 6.55 -41.78 -25.67
CA PHE A 741 6.12 -40.46 -25.23
C PHE A 741 4.89 -39.98 -26.01
N ALA A 742 4.84 -40.23 -27.32
CA ALA A 742 3.73 -39.81 -28.20
C ALA A 742 2.36 -40.38 -27.79
N ALA A 743 2.34 -41.48 -27.03
CA ALA A 743 1.09 -42.03 -26.46
C ALA A 743 0.39 -41.05 -25.49
N GLN A 744 1.14 -40.08 -24.93
CA GLN A 744 0.60 -39.06 -24.04
C GLN A 744 0.10 -37.82 -24.81
N SER A 745 0.08 -37.83 -26.15
CA SER A 745 -0.20 -36.62 -26.95
C SER A 745 -1.65 -36.14 -26.90
N GLU A 746 -2.61 -37.02 -26.60
CA GLU A 746 -4.04 -36.71 -26.63
C GLU A 746 -4.42 -35.57 -25.66
N ILE A 747 -3.75 -35.46 -24.52
CA ILE A 747 -4.01 -34.39 -23.55
C ILE A 747 -3.71 -32.99 -24.11
N PHE A 748 -2.71 -32.86 -24.99
CA PHE A 748 -2.39 -31.58 -25.63
C PHE A 748 -3.44 -31.20 -26.68
N GLU A 749 -3.91 -32.18 -27.47
CA GLU A 749 -5.00 -31.98 -28.45
C GLU A 749 -6.31 -31.54 -27.79
N ASN A 750 -6.59 -32.09 -26.61
CA ASN A 750 -7.75 -31.68 -25.82
C ASN A 750 -7.51 -30.32 -25.14
N GLY A 751 -6.30 -30.07 -24.63
CA GLY A 751 -5.93 -28.78 -24.03
C GLY A 751 -6.02 -27.61 -25.01
N LYS A 752 -5.72 -27.83 -26.30
CA LYS A 752 -5.82 -26.83 -27.38
C LYS A 752 -7.22 -26.20 -27.51
N LYS A 753 -8.26 -26.91 -27.07
CA LYS A 753 -9.66 -26.47 -27.12
C LYS A 753 -10.03 -25.51 -25.98
N VAL A 754 -9.17 -25.35 -24.97
CA VAL A 754 -9.38 -24.43 -23.86
C VAL A 754 -9.21 -22.99 -24.34
N THR A 755 -10.17 -22.12 -24.01
CA THR A 755 -10.10 -20.69 -24.29
C THR A 755 -9.34 -19.99 -23.17
N GLY A 756 -8.60 -18.93 -23.48
CA GLY A 756 -7.92 -18.08 -22.49
C GLY A 756 -8.62 -16.75 -22.27
N VAL A 757 -8.11 -15.95 -21.34
CA VAL A 757 -8.50 -14.56 -21.11
C VAL A 757 -7.26 -13.70 -20.90
N THR A 758 -7.31 -12.47 -21.40
CA THR A 758 -6.26 -11.45 -21.24
C THR A 758 -6.83 -10.24 -20.50
N GLY A 759 -5.99 -9.55 -19.73
CA GLY A 759 -6.37 -8.32 -19.04
C GLY A 759 -5.36 -7.94 -17.96
N ASP A 760 -5.34 -6.66 -17.57
CA ASP A 760 -4.54 -6.20 -16.44
C ASP A 760 -5.28 -6.43 -15.12
N PHE A 761 -5.28 -7.69 -14.69
CA PHE A 761 -5.98 -8.11 -13.47
C PHE A 761 -5.40 -7.46 -12.20
N SER A 762 -4.12 -7.05 -12.21
CA SER A 762 -3.51 -6.31 -11.10
C SER A 762 -4.17 -4.93 -10.95
N VAL A 763 -4.23 -4.16 -12.03
CA VAL A 763 -4.86 -2.83 -12.02
C VAL A 763 -6.36 -2.93 -11.70
N MET A 764 -7.06 -3.91 -12.26
CA MET A 764 -8.46 -4.17 -11.93
C MET A 764 -8.65 -4.48 -10.44
N SER A 765 -7.74 -5.26 -9.84
CA SER A 765 -7.76 -5.59 -8.41
C SER A 765 -7.58 -4.35 -7.53
N GLU A 766 -6.61 -3.48 -7.88
CA GLU A 766 -6.38 -2.21 -7.18
C GLU A 766 -7.62 -1.31 -7.22
N THR A 767 -8.25 -1.18 -8.40
CA THR A 767 -9.49 -0.41 -8.57
C THR A 767 -10.64 -0.99 -7.74
N VAL A 768 -10.81 -2.32 -7.68
CA VAL A 768 -11.78 -2.97 -6.78
C VAL A 768 -11.45 -2.70 -5.31
N GLY A 769 -10.16 -2.68 -4.96
CA GLY A 769 -9.67 -2.31 -3.62
C GLY A 769 -10.02 -0.87 -3.23
N LYS A 770 -10.06 0.06 -4.19
CA LYS A 770 -10.56 1.43 -3.98
C LYS A 770 -12.07 1.45 -3.80
N LEU A 771 -12.83 0.76 -4.67
CA LEU A 771 -14.30 0.65 -4.59
C LEU A 771 -14.75 0.08 -3.24
N LYS A 772 -14.02 -0.91 -2.72
CA LYS A 772 -14.28 -1.49 -1.40
C LYS A 772 -14.26 -0.46 -0.27
N LYS A 773 -13.48 0.62 -0.38
CA LYS A 773 -13.38 1.65 0.67
C LYS A 773 -14.61 2.57 0.71
N THR A 774 -15.39 2.64 -0.37
CA THR A 774 -16.60 3.46 -0.46
C THR A 774 -17.85 2.66 -0.08
N VAL A 775 -17.91 1.39 -0.46
CA VAL A 775 -19.04 0.48 -0.21
C VAL A 775 -19.05 -0.04 1.24
N LYS A 776 -20.22 -0.02 1.90
CA LYS A 776 -20.41 -0.50 3.28
C LYS A 776 -21.31 -1.74 3.35
N GLY A 777 -21.04 -2.64 4.31
CA GLY A 777 -21.93 -3.75 4.66
C GLY A 777 -21.58 -5.08 3.97
N GLN A 778 -22.60 -5.85 3.61
CA GLN A 778 -22.43 -7.21 3.05
C GLN A 778 -21.71 -7.21 1.69
N ASP A 779 -21.84 -6.13 0.93
CA ASP A 779 -21.23 -5.97 -0.38
C ASP A 779 -19.71 -5.79 -0.30
N THR A 780 -19.19 -5.21 0.79
CA THR A 780 -17.75 -5.14 1.08
C THR A 780 -17.11 -6.54 1.13
N SER A 781 -17.81 -7.54 1.68
CA SER A 781 -17.30 -8.93 1.74
C SER A 781 -17.23 -9.58 0.36
N LYS A 782 -18.17 -9.26 -0.53
CA LYS A 782 -18.17 -9.76 -1.91
C LYS A 782 -17.09 -9.08 -2.75
N LEU A 783 -16.81 -7.80 -2.51
CA LEU A 783 -15.70 -7.10 -3.16
C LEU A 783 -14.33 -7.65 -2.72
N ASN A 784 -14.17 -8.07 -1.46
CA ASN A 784 -12.96 -8.81 -1.03
C ASN A 784 -12.78 -10.12 -1.82
N ASP A 785 -13.87 -10.83 -2.08
CA ASP A 785 -13.86 -12.07 -2.87
C ASP A 785 -13.46 -11.79 -4.33
N VAL A 786 -13.93 -10.69 -4.92
CA VAL A 786 -13.53 -10.24 -6.26
C VAL A 786 -12.04 -9.87 -6.30
N GLU A 787 -11.58 -9.04 -5.37
CA GLU A 787 -10.17 -8.62 -5.26
C GLU A 787 -9.23 -9.82 -5.11
N ALA A 788 -9.57 -10.76 -4.22
CA ALA A 788 -8.81 -12.00 -4.06
C ALA A 788 -8.83 -12.87 -5.33
N GLY A 789 -9.97 -12.93 -6.02
CA GLY A 789 -10.11 -13.61 -7.31
C GLY A 789 -9.24 -13.01 -8.40
N LEU A 790 -9.21 -11.68 -8.52
CA LEU A 790 -8.39 -10.95 -9.49
C LEU A 790 -6.90 -11.09 -9.20
N ASN A 791 -6.47 -10.96 -7.94
CA ASN A 791 -5.09 -11.24 -7.54
C ASN A 791 -4.68 -12.69 -7.88
N THR A 792 -5.61 -13.63 -7.72
CA THR A 792 -5.40 -15.02 -8.13
C THR A 792 -5.26 -15.10 -9.65
N MET A 793 -6.17 -14.52 -10.42
CA MET A 793 -6.11 -14.51 -11.89
C MET A 793 -4.82 -13.89 -12.42
N ASP A 794 -4.41 -12.76 -11.86
CA ASP A 794 -3.16 -12.08 -12.16
C ASP A 794 -1.94 -12.99 -11.90
N SER A 795 -1.99 -13.83 -10.86
CA SER A 795 -0.92 -14.80 -10.57
C SER A 795 -0.85 -15.96 -11.58
N LEU A 796 -1.94 -16.19 -12.34
CA LEU A 796 -2.10 -17.31 -13.26
C LEU A 796 -1.87 -16.87 -14.70
N ASN A 797 -1.25 -17.76 -15.50
CA ASN A 797 -1.14 -17.53 -16.94
C ASN A 797 -2.43 -17.96 -17.64
N LEU A 798 -3.42 -17.07 -17.67
CA LEU A 798 -4.75 -17.39 -18.21
C LEU A 798 -4.87 -17.22 -19.73
N ASP A 799 -3.83 -16.72 -20.41
CA ASP A 799 -3.80 -16.66 -21.87
C ASP A 799 -3.43 -18.02 -22.48
N PHE A 800 -4.32 -19.01 -22.29
CA PHE A 800 -4.17 -20.34 -22.89
C PHE A 800 -4.20 -20.32 -24.42
N ALA A 801 -4.77 -19.27 -25.03
CA ALA A 801 -4.86 -19.14 -26.47
C ALA A 801 -3.49 -18.93 -27.11
N SER A 802 -2.57 -18.22 -26.43
CA SER A 802 -1.19 -18.03 -26.88
C SER A 802 -0.41 -19.34 -27.09
N PHE A 803 -0.76 -20.41 -26.38
CA PHE A 803 -0.08 -21.71 -26.44
C PHE A 803 -0.64 -22.68 -27.47
N LYS A 804 -1.66 -22.31 -28.26
CA LYS A 804 -2.32 -23.24 -29.20
C LYS A 804 -1.36 -23.86 -30.21
N THR A 805 -0.39 -23.08 -30.70
CA THR A 805 0.64 -23.56 -31.63
C THR A 805 1.58 -24.57 -30.97
N ASP A 806 1.99 -24.31 -29.73
CA ASP A 806 2.89 -25.19 -28.98
C ASP A 806 2.19 -26.52 -28.62
N LEU A 807 0.92 -26.44 -28.20
CA LEU A 807 0.08 -27.61 -27.93
C LEU A 807 -0.06 -28.48 -29.18
N ASP A 808 -0.26 -27.88 -30.36
CA ASP A 808 -0.34 -28.59 -31.65
C ASP A 808 1.00 -29.24 -32.05
N ALA A 809 2.10 -28.52 -31.87
CA ALA A 809 3.44 -28.99 -32.21
C ALA A 809 3.99 -30.07 -31.26
N SER A 810 3.43 -30.18 -30.05
CA SER A 810 3.89 -31.11 -29.01
C SER A 810 3.83 -32.58 -29.45
N LYS A 811 2.75 -32.99 -30.13
CA LYS A 811 2.57 -34.37 -30.60
C LYS A 811 3.67 -34.83 -31.55
N LYS A 812 4.00 -33.96 -32.52
CA LYS A 812 5.12 -34.21 -33.44
C LYS A 812 6.43 -34.29 -32.67
N SER A 813 6.66 -33.37 -31.73
CA SER A 813 7.91 -33.32 -30.96
C SER A 813 8.10 -34.56 -30.07
N LEU A 814 7.04 -35.08 -29.45
CA LEU A 814 7.09 -36.34 -28.69
C LEU A 814 7.41 -37.53 -29.59
N SER A 815 6.86 -37.56 -30.81
CA SER A 815 7.11 -38.62 -31.79
C SER A 815 8.56 -38.62 -32.28
N GLU A 816 9.14 -37.44 -32.50
CA GLU A 816 10.56 -37.28 -32.87
C GLU A 816 11.49 -37.69 -31.72
N LEU A 817 11.13 -37.41 -30.46
CA LEU A 817 11.86 -37.93 -29.30
C LEU A 817 11.85 -39.46 -29.24
N ASP A 818 10.68 -40.08 -29.45
CA ASP A 818 10.58 -41.54 -29.50
C ASP A 818 11.47 -42.13 -30.61
N LEU A 819 11.47 -41.50 -31.79
CA LEU A 819 12.29 -41.92 -32.92
C LEU A 819 13.79 -41.75 -32.64
N PHE A 820 14.18 -40.64 -32.00
CA PHE A 820 15.56 -40.39 -31.58
C PHE A 820 16.06 -41.49 -30.64
N PHE A 821 15.32 -41.80 -29.57
CA PHE A 821 15.73 -42.85 -28.62
C PHE A 821 15.72 -44.24 -29.27
N ALA A 822 14.71 -44.55 -30.08
CA ALA A 822 14.62 -45.82 -30.79
C ALA A 822 15.74 -46.03 -31.83
N SER A 823 16.29 -44.96 -32.40
CA SER A 823 17.34 -45.04 -33.43
C SER A 823 18.74 -45.09 -32.83
N ASN A 824 18.99 -44.35 -31.75
CA ASN A 824 20.34 -44.11 -31.23
C ASN A 824 20.68 -44.96 -29.99
N PHE A 825 19.69 -45.46 -29.25
CA PHE A 825 19.91 -46.19 -28.00
C PHE A 825 19.40 -47.63 -28.02
N LYS A 826 19.28 -48.26 -29.22
CA LYS A 826 18.87 -49.67 -29.31
C LYS A 826 19.74 -50.55 -28.41
N ALA A 827 19.08 -51.40 -27.64
CA ALA A 827 19.72 -52.47 -26.90
C ALA A 827 20.63 -53.26 -27.84
N SER A 828 21.93 -53.26 -27.55
CA SER A 828 22.88 -54.19 -28.12
C SER A 828 22.37 -55.61 -27.92
N LYS A 829 21.73 -56.19 -28.93
CA LYS A 829 21.72 -57.64 -29.09
C LYS A 829 23.16 -58.00 -29.42
N VAL A 830 23.97 -58.21 -28.39
CA VAL A 830 25.17 -59.02 -28.52
C VAL A 830 24.67 -60.40 -28.97
N THR A 831 24.79 -60.65 -30.27
CA THR A 831 24.68 -61.97 -30.85
C THR A 831 25.76 -62.80 -30.16
N LEU A 832 25.35 -63.67 -29.22
CA LEU A 832 26.19 -64.77 -28.78
C LEU A 832 26.43 -65.65 -30.01
N SER A 833 27.58 -65.46 -30.66
CA SER A 833 28.04 -66.40 -31.66
C SER A 833 28.41 -67.71 -30.95
N PRO A 834 27.93 -68.87 -31.41
CA PRO A 834 28.21 -70.13 -30.76
C PRO A 834 29.64 -70.61 -31.06
N GLY A 835 30.38 -70.93 -30.00
CA GLY A 835 31.52 -71.84 -30.05
C GLY A 835 32.89 -71.21 -30.34
N ASN A 836 33.75 -71.18 -29.33
CA ASN A 836 34.92 -72.05 -29.27
C ASN A 836 35.63 -71.89 -27.92
N THR A 837 35.58 -72.94 -27.12
CA THR A 837 36.48 -73.13 -25.97
C THR A 837 37.90 -73.39 -26.50
N PRO A 838 38.92 -72.77 -25.90
CA PRO A 838 40.02 -73.62 -25.42
C PRO A 838 40.41 -73.37 -23.97
N SER A 839 40.72 -74.49 -23.34
CA SER A 839 41.39 -74.73 -22.06
C SER A 839 42.71 -73.96 -21.87
N GLY A 840 43.04 -73.63 -20.62
CA GLY A 840 44.42 -73.77 -20.13
C GLY A 840 45.06 -72.61 -19.35
N ASN A 841 45.12 -72.79 -18.03
CA ASN A 841 46.22 -72.49 -17.10
C ASN A 841 46.53 -71.06 -16.61
N GLN A 842 46.67 -71.02 -15.28
CA GLN A 842 47.17 -69.97 -14.39
C GLN A 842 48.61 -69.52 -14.73
N ALA A 843 48.85 -68.20 -14.75
CA ALA A 843 49.77 -67.50 -13.82
C ALA A 843 49.98 -66.02 -14.22
N ASN A 844 49.64 -65.14 -13.27
CA ASN A 844 50.07 -63.75 -13.01
C ASN A 844 49.96 -62.64 -14.09
N PRO A 845 49.23 -61.55 -13.79
CA PRO A 845 49.35 -60.27 -14.47
C PRO A 845 50.39 -59.36 -13.79
N THR A 846 51.34 -58.86 -14.58
CA THR A 846 52.16 -57.68 -14.25
C THR A 846 51.32 -56.43 -14.43
N THR A 847 51.19 -55.67 -13.36
CA THR A 847 50.61 -54.32 -13.25
C THR A 847 51.36 -53.27 -14.06
N LEU A 848 50.64 -52.34 -14.70
CA LEU A 848 51.06 -50.95 -14.83
C LEU A 848 49.87 -50.00 -15.05
N GLY A 849 49.58 -49.22 -13.99
CA GLY A 849 49.02 -47.85 -13.98
C GLY A 849 47.52 -47.68 -14.29
N GLY A 850 46.68 -47.09 -13.44
CA GLY A 850 46.89 -46.43 -12.16
C GLY A 850 45.54 -45.98 -11.62
N GLN A 851 45.22 -46.40 -10.39
CA GLN A 851 44.04 -46.03 -9.62
C GLN A 851 44.59 -45.56 -8.26
N GLN A 852 44.45 -44.28 -7.93
CA GLN A 852 44.82 -43.77 -6.60
C GLN A 852 43.56 -43.59 -5.76
N VAL A 853 43.36 -44.57 -4.87
CA VAL A 853 42.55 -44.47 -3.67
C VAL A 853 43.46 -44.06 -2.52
N TRP A 854 42.90 -43.25 -1.63
CA TRP A 854 43.47 -42.72 -0.41
C TRP A 854 43.92 -43.82 0.57
N THR A 855 45.08 -43.62 1.21
CA THR A 855 45.46 -44.35 2.42
C THR A 855 45.90 -43.38 3.51
N ASN A 856 45.25 -43.50 4.67
CA ASN A 856 45.74 -42.99 5.94
C ASN A 856 46.98 -43.77 6.39
N ILE A 857 48.07 -43.09 6.74
CA ILE A 857 49.07 -43.58 7.70
C ILE A 857 49.46 -42.41 8.59
N GLY A 858 49.27 -42.57 9.90
CA GLY A 858 49.86 -41.70 10.91
C GLY A 858 51.32 -42.08 11.18
N VAL A 859 52.20 -41.08 11.22
CA VAL A 859 53.44 -41.12 11.99
C VAL A 859 53.59 -39.78 12.70
N ASN A 860 53.96 -39.91 13.97
CA ASN A 860 54.12 -38.88 14.98
C ASN A 860 55.56 -38.34 14.89
N GLU A 861 55.77 -37.04 14.65
CA GLU A 861 56.99 -36.37 15.11
C GLU A 861 56.82 -34.85 15.25
N LYS A 862 57.14 -34.38 16.46
CA LYS A 862 57.15 -32.99 16.91
C LYS A 862 58.23 -32.18 16.17
N LYS A 863 57.89 -30.98 15.70
CA LYS A 863 58.61 -29.74 16.06
C LYS A 863 57.84 -28.48 15.62
N GLU A 864 57.99 -27.48 16.47
CA GLU A 864 57.27 -26.21 16.58
C GLU A 864 57.36 -25.30 15.35
N LEU A 865 56.28 -24.58 15.05
CA LEU A 865 56.35 -23.15 14.70
C LEU A 865 55.04 -22.44 15.07
N LYS A 866 55.19 -21.25 15.64
CA LYS A 866 54.20 -20.37 16.28
C LYS A 866 53.37 -19.54 15.28
N VAL A 867 52.30 -18.94 15.85
CA VAL A 867 51.71 -17.61 15.60
C VAL A 867 50.28 -17.63 15.05
N ASP A 868 49.36 -17.37 15.99
CA ASP A 868 48.22 -16.43 15.96
C ASP A 868 47.27 -16.43 14.76
N LEU A 869 45.99 -16.74 15.04
CA LEU A 869 44.82 -15.85 14.86
C LEU A 869 43.49 -16.64 14.86
N LEU A 870 43.12 -17.27 15.98
CA LEU A 870 41.76 -17.80 16.20
C LEU A 870 41.36 -17.70 17.68
N ALA A 871 41.22 -16.46 18.16
CA ALA A 871 40.53 -16.14 19.39
C ALA A 871 39.76 -14.83 19.18
N GLY A 872 38.46 -14.92 18.85
CA GLY A 872 37.67 -13.71 18.62
C GLY A 872 36.22 -13.85 18.19
N ILE A 873 35.50 -14.97 18.40
CA ILE A 873 34.04 -15.03 18.17
C ILE A 873 33.30 -15.83 19.29
N ALA A 874 33.88 -15.94 20.49
CA ALA A 874 33.23 -16.65 21.61
C ALA A 874 33.34 -15.92 22.96
N ALA A 875 33.13 -14.60 22.96
CA ALA A 875 32.93 -13.81 24.19
C ALA A 875 32.24 -12.47 23.86
N GLY A 876 30.91 -12.47 23.77
CA GLY A 876 30.15 -11.24 23.49
C GLY A 876 28.65 -11.36 23.71
N VAL A 877 28.18 -12.27 24.56
CA VAL A 877 26.74 -12.46 24.87
C VAL A 877 26.47 -12.53 26.38
N LEU A 878 27.38 -12.04 27.24
CA LEU A 878 27.18 -12.11 28.70
C LEU A 878 27.64 -10.87 29.47
N VAL A 879 27.42 -9.67 28.90
CA VAL A 879 27.33 -8.41 29.65
C VAL A 879 26.32 -7.50 28.96
N PHE A 880 25.03 -7.74 29.20
CA PHE A 880 23.94 -6.75 29.25
C PHE A 880 22.65 -7.51 29.64
N LEU A 881 22.63 -7.92 30.91
CA LEU A 881 21.45 -8.13 31.73
C LEU A 881 21.76 -7.56 33.12
#